data_AF-A0A2Z4YMI5-F1
#
_entry.id   AF-A0A2Z4YMI5-F1
#
_cell.length_a   1.000
_cell.length_b   1.000
_cell.length_c   1.000
_cell.angle_alpha   90.00
_cell.angle_beta   90.00
_cell.angle_gamma   90.00
#
_symmetry.space_group_name_H-M   'P 1'
#
loop_
_entity.id
_entity.type
_entity.pdbx_description
1 polymer ?
#
loop_
_entity_poly.entity_id
_entity_poly.type
_entity_poly.pdbx_seq_one_letter_code
_entity_poly.pdbx_strand_id
1 'polypeptide(L)'
;MISVWSHRPQLLHLGLFIAAYVLACGFAQSLAIVPGTGISIWPAAGLFIATLVVASGYSWPWWVLGGCLAELYSNYLWFHSPLPAAFLIYIGNALEAVAGAWLVNRTLTRPVRLETLQEVLAFVVLGAGIAPIVSATVGSATLAWFGIQSQSFVTAWPLWWIGDATGVLIVAPLALVVFHSWRGKTRLSAAQWVEACVLALIFLGVAALSLSGYLPFAYIIMPPLLWAAVRFEFKGAAVSLALLALITALFTITGTSQFAGDPESQKHKQVMLQLFLAISAFSALIVAAISRQHQLAVLTLRQSLDTLRDRERELSQLVDMVPSHVWRLTPDGEPTFFNKRMVDFLGLDVADFDKPGMSRLEAVLEATVHPEDAAGFGDALRHCLVTGESFAMRYRLRRADGLYRWMSSRAEPMRDQSGRIVQWYGLCHDIDDQVHAEEAVRRSQQQLQQIIDAVPVRIWSVEPTGGSFYFNKRYQDHFRSVIADFDALGEPRIDDLLQQLVHPEDAPDVQRTLRNCFETGGGCQMRFRWREKDDVYRWAECRVEPRRDEHGTVAEWYGVSLDIDDEVRALEALRERERELSLLVDMVPVHIARMAPSGEPTFFSKRTLESIGVDDVAAWDKPDVSRSAAIIGATVHPEDAPRMREVLSHALATSEPYTIRYRRRRADGEYRWMEGRAEPLRDENGIILQWYAAALDIDDEVRAQQALRERERELSQLVDIVPSLLWRLDSQGEPTFFNKRLINFLGLDVADADKPGMNRLSAIMEAAVHPDDAESLAEALDHSFVTGERFSKQYRLRRADGVYRWMKGSAEPLRDESGRIVQWYGLTHDIDDQLRVEEALRERERSLWQIVETLPAMIDCAAPDGEPVYRNPQLRDFLGYNLEELDGTGKTRLDGTLDAGVHPDDVAGVKENYAHSLSTGEPYARRHRLRRHDGEYRWVETRAAPMRDADGIIVQWNVICLDIDGEVRAEEDLRQAREGLARASQVASLAELSASIAHEVNQPLAAVVANSHACQRWLMAEPPNMERAQRTVERIIRDANSAADVVSRIRALFKQSADRRVHTTLSGVVDEARNLMADEAARRRVRIDMGIDGNLPLVAIDRVQIQQVLINLIRNGIEAMDAVADDRVIEIRVQHMGNAVRTEISDHGPGIEFPERMFEPFFTTKENGMGMGLAICRSIVELHGGRLWAEKNNPRGATLIFTLPIETKAAP
;
A
#
# COMPACT_ATOMS: atom_id res chain seq x y z
N MET A 1 45.54 -35.42 -26.23
CA MET A 1 46.85 -34.83 -25.92
C MET A 1 46.99 -33.48 -26.63
N ILE A 2 46.29 -32.46 -26.12
CA ILE A 2 46.45 -31.08 -26.61
C ILE A 2 47.76 -30.56 -26.00
N SER A 3 48.66 -30.09 -26.87
CA SER A 3 50.03 -29.69 -26.55
C SER A 3 50.09 -28.79 -25.31
N VAL A 4 50.71 -29.30 -24.24
CA VAL A 4 51.05 -28.56 -23.00
C VAL A 4 51.82 -27.27 -23.30
N TRP A 5 52.46 -27.19 -24.48
CA TRP A 5 53.26 -26.05 -24.94
C TRP A 5 52.46 -24.89 -25.54
N SER A 6 51.15 -25.08 -25.78
CA SER A 6 50.29 -24.06 -26.41
C SER A 6 49.98 -22.85 -25.50
N HIS A 7 50.04 -23.01 -24.17
CA HIS A 7 49.69 -21.98 -23.19
C HIS A 7 50.94 -21.23 -22.69
N ARG A 8 51.64 -20.56 -23.60
CA ARG A 8 52.87 -19.82 -23.29
C ARG A 8 52.58 -18.56 -22.46
N PRO A 9 53.27 -18.33 -21.33
CA PRO A 9 53.21 -17.05 -20.63
C PRO A 9 53.85 -15.95 -21.48
N GLN A 10 53.46 -14.69 -21.24
CA GLN A 10 54.07 -13.56 -21.93
C GLN A 10 55.58 -13.53 -21.67
N LEU A 11 56.37 -13.37 -22.74
CA LEU A 11 57.83 -13.36 -22.68
C LEU A 11 58.40 -12.36 -21.68
N LEU A 12 57.79 -11.19 -21.57
CA LEU A 12 58.15 -10.16 -20.60
C LEU A 12 58.06 -10.69 -19.16
N HIS A 13 56.95 -11.36 -18.81
CA HIS A 13 56.75 -11.89 -17.46
C HIS A 13 57.71 -13.02 -17.13
N LEU A 14 58.02 -13.88 -18.11
CA LEU A 14 59.02 -14.93 -17.96
C LEU A 14 60.43 -14.34 -17.77
N GLY A 15 60.78 -13.30 -18.53
CA GLY A 15 62.05 -12.59 -18.38
C GLY A 15 62.18 -11.88 -17.02
N LEU A 16 61.11 -11.24 -16.55
CA LEU A 16 61.06 -10.61 -15.23
C LEU A 16 61.22 -11.63 -14.10
N PHE A 17 60.57 -12.79 -14.21
CA PHE A 17 60.74 -13.88 -13.25
C PHE A 17 62.19 -14.38 -13.20
N ILE A 18 62.82 -14.64 -14.35
CA ILE A 18 64.22 -15.07 -14.41
C ILE A 18 65.13 -14.02 -13.75
N ALA A 19 64.95 -12.74 -14.09
CA ALA A 19 65.74 -11.66 -13.49
C ALA A 19 65.55 -11.56 -11.98
N ALA A 20 64.29 -11.60 -11.51
CA ALA A 20 63.96 -11.55 -10.08
C ALA A 20 64.49 -12.78 -9.32
N TYR A 21 64.47 -13.96 -9.95
CA TYR A 21 65.02 -15.19 -9.38
C TYR A 21 66.54 -15.10 -9.22
N VAL A 22 67.26 -14.61 -10.25
CA VAL A 22 68.72 -14.41 -10.19
C VAL A 22 69.11 -13.39 -9.12
N LEU A 23 68.34 -12.30 -8.99
CA LEU A 23 68.54 -11.31 -7.92
C LEU A 23 68.25 -11.89 -6.54
N ALA A 24 67.20 -12.72 -6.40
CA ALA A 24 66.87 -13.42 -5.17
C ALA A 24 68.00 -14.37 -4.72
N CYS A 25 68.59 -15.12 -5.65
CA CYS A 25 69.77 -15.95 -5.41
C CYS A 25 70.98 -15.10 -4.99
N GLY A 26 71.23 -13.97 -5.65
CA GLY A 26 72.30 -13.04 -5.28
C GLY A 26 72.11 -12.44 -3.88
N PHE A 27 70.87 -12.10 -3.50
CA PHE A 27 70.54 -11.65 -2.15
C PHE A 27 70.79 -12.74 -1.11
N ALA A 28 70.34 -13.97 -1.36
CA ALA A 28 70.61 -15.12 -0.50
C ALA A 28 72.13 -15.35 -0.33
N GLN A 29 72.91 -15.23 -1.41
CA GLN A 29 74.35 -15.37 -1.35
C GLN A 29 75.01 -14.22 -0.58
N SER A 30 74.51 -12.99 -0.67
CA SER A 30 75.04 -11.86 0.10
C SER A 30 74.97 -12.07 1.62
N LEU A 31 73.94 -12.79 2.08
CA LEU A 31 73.81 -13.24 3.46
C LEU A 31 74.80 -14.36 3.83
N ALA A 32 75.31 -15.10 2.84
CA ALA A 32 76.28 -16.18 3.03
C ALA A 32 77.76 -15.72 2.86
N ILE A 33 78.01 -14.53 2.28
CA ILE A 33 79.35 -13.98 2.07
C ILE A 33 80.03 -13.56 3.39
N VAL A 34 79.27 -13.34 4.46
CA VAL A 34 79.83 -13.09 5.80
C VAL A 34 80.42 -14.40 6.35
N PRO A 35 81.71 -14.43 6.74
CA PRO A 35 82.34 -15.65 7.23
C PRO A 35 81.58 -16.25 8.43
N GLY A 36 80.98 -17.42 8.23
CA GLY A 36 80.32 -18.19 9.29
C GLY A 36 78.79 -18.24 9.23
N THR A 37 78.12 -17.37 8.46
CA THR A 37 76.66 -17.45 8.26
C THR A 37 76.36 -18.28 7.02
N GLY A 38 75.66 -19.41 7.17
CA GLY A 38 75.10 -20.13 6.02
C GLY A 38 74.00 -19.30 5.35
N ILE A 39 73.51 -19.77 4.19
CA ILE A 39 72.33 -19.18 3.53
C ILE A 39 71.19 -19.14 4.55
N SER A 40 70.86 -17.94 5.01
CA SER A 40 69.92 -17.75 6.13
C SER A 40 68.48 -17.70 5.63
N ILE A 41 68.24 -17.19 4.42
CA ILE A 41 66.92 -17.11 3.80
C ILE A 41 67.10 -17.45 2.32
N TRP A 42 66.16 -18.18 1.74
CA TRP A 42 66.14 -18.47 0.30
C TRP A 42 64.95 -17.80 -0.40
N PRO A 43 65.06 -16.53 -0.82
CA PRO A 43 63.95 -15.78 -1.42
C PRO A 43 63.42 -16.38 -2.73
N ALA A 44 64.28 -17.12 -3.43
CA ALA A 44 63.94 -17.73 -4.72
C ALA A 44 62.78 -18.75 -4.59
N ALA A 45 62.75 -19.54 -3.50
CA ALA A 45 61.64 -20.46 -3.22
C ALA A 45 60.29 -19.72 -3.11
N GLY A 46 60.24 -18.62 -2.36
CA GLY A 46 59.04 -17.81 -2.21
C GLY A 46 58.55 -17.18 -3.51
N LEU A 47 59.47 -16.63 -4.31
CA LEU A 47 59.14 -16.09 -5.63
C LEU A 47 58.59 -17.18 -6.57
N PHE A 48 59.19 -18.36 -6.54
CA PHE A 48 58.82 -19.48 -7.42
C PHE A 48 57.43 -20.02 -7.07
N ILE A 49 57.15 -20.28 -5.78
CA ILE A 49 55.83 -20.70 -5.31
C ILE A 49 54.78 -19.64 -5.66
N ALA A 50 55.01 -18.36 -5.35
CA ALA A 50 54.05 -17.29 -5.66
C ALA A 50 53.71 -17.21 -7.16
N THR A 51 54.72 -17.41 -8.02
CA THR A 51 54.54 -17.41 -9.47
C THR A 51 53.66 -18.58 -9.92
N LEU A 52 53.90 -19.79 -9.41
CA LEU A 52 53.10 -20.98 -9.77
C LEU A 52 51.69 -20.96 -9.17
N VAL A 53 51.51 -20.34 -7.99
CA VAL A 53 50.19 -20.14 -7.36
C VAL A 53 49.29 -19.27 -8.24
N VAL A 54 49.83 -18.19 -8.82
CA VAL A 54 49.08 -17.28 -9.70
C VAL A 54 48.98 -17.79 -11.14
N ALA A 55 49.99 -18.53 -11.61
CA ALA A 55 50.03 -19.05 -12.97
C ALA A 55 49.00 -20.18 -13.20
N SER A 56 48.49 -20.25 -14.43
CA SER A 56 47.70 -21.39 -14.90
C SER A 56 48.54 -22.67 -14.84
N GLY A 57 47.93 -23.80 -14.42
CA GLY A 57 48.62 -25.09 -14.36
C GLY A 57 49.21 -25.52 -15.70
N TYR A 58 48.58 -25.11 -16.81
CA TYR A 58 49.07 -25.38 -18.16
C TYR A 58 50.36 -24.64 -18.52
N SER A 59 50.71 -23.54 -17.83
CA SER A 59 51.95 -22.78 -18.10
C SER A 59 53.10 -23.13 -17.16
N TRP A 60 52.88 -23.98 -16.14
CA TRP A 60 53.90 -24.39 -15.17
C TRP A 60 55.20 -24.91 -15.81
N PRO A 61 55.19 -25.72 -16.90
CA PRO A 61 56.43 -26.18 -17.52
C PRO A 61 57.33 -25.05 -18.04
N TRP A 62 56.75 -23.93 -18.50
CA TRP A 62 57.51 -22.76 -18.94
C TRP A 62 58.22 -22.07 -17.76
N TRP A 63 57.54 -21.95 -16.62
CA TRP A 63 58.12 -21.37 -15.40
C TRP A 63 59.19 -22.28 -14.81
N VAL A 64 58.99 -23.61 -14.83
CA VAL A 64 60.00 -24.60 -14.43
C VAL A 64 61.22 -24.59 -15.37
N LEU A 65 61.04 -24.41 -16.66
CA LEU A 65 62.20 -24.23 -17.55
C LEU A 65 62.92 -22.91 -17.31
N GLY A 66 62.17 -21.82 -17.11
CA GLY A 66 62.73 -20.52 -16.77
C GLY A 66 63.50 -20.53 -15.45
N GLY A 67 62.98 -21.21 -14.42
CA GLY A 67 63.64 -21.40 -13.13
C GLY A 67 64.95 -22.19 -13.26
N CYS A 68 64.97 -23.23 -14.11
CA CYS A 68 66.19 -24.01 -14.37
C CYS A 68 67.29 -23.14 -14.98
N LEU A 69 66.94 -22.35 -16.00
CA LEU A 69 67.88 -21.40 -16.62
C LEU A 69 68.36 -20.35 -15.62
N ALA A 70 67.46 -19.82 -14.79
CA ALA A 70 67.79 -18.85 -13.76
C ALA A 70 68.73 -19.43 -12.70
N GLU A 71 68.50 -20.66 -12.23
CA GLU A 71 69.32 -21.34 -11.23
C GLU A 71 70.71 -21.68 -11.78
N LEU A 72 70.81 -22.21 -13.00
CA LEU A 72 72.10 -22.52 -13.61
C LEU A 72 72.93 -21.25 -13.87
N TYR A 73 72.27 -20.17 -14.31
CA TYR A 73 72.91 -18.87 -14.46
C TYR A 73 73.34 -18.26 -13.12
N SER A 74 72.49 -18.38 -12.09
CA SER A 74 72.81 -17.96 -10.72
C SER A 74 73.96 -18.74 -10.13
N ASN A 75 74.04 -20.06 -10.39
CA ASN A 75 75.17 -20.87 -9.99
C ASN A 75 76.46 -20.43 -10.68
N TYR A 76 76.41 -20.08 -11.97
CA TYR A 76 77.56 -19.52 -12.67
C TYR A 76 78.02 -18.16 -12.10
N LEU A 77 77.08 -17.31 -11.68
CA LEU A 77 77.37 -15.97 -11.17
C LEU A 77 77.79 -15.91 -9.69
N TRP A 78 77.13 -16.69 -8.83
CA TRP A 78 77.15 -16.48 -7.38
C TRP A 78 77.75 -17.65 -6.58
N PHE A 79 77.46 -18.89 -6.96
CA PHE A 79 77.73 -20.07 -6.12
C PHE A 79 78.88 -20.96 -6.61
N HIS A 80 79.15 -20.97 -7.91
CA HIS A 80 80.21 -21.73 -8.58
C HIS A 80 80.26 -23.23 -8.18
N SER A 81 79.13 -23.84 -7.86
CA SER A 81 79.06 -25.27 -7.51
C SER A 81 79.16 -26.15 -8.76
N PRO A 82 79.58 -27.42 -8.64
CA PRO A 82 79.59 -28.37 -9.76
C PRO A 82 78.23 -28.41 -10.46
N LEU A 83 78.21 -28.36 -11.78
CA LEU A 83 76.97 -28.32 -12.57
C LEU A 83 75.99 -29.47 -12.22
N PRO A 84 76.42 -30.73 -12.00
CA PRO A 84 75.52 -31.79 -11.57
C PRO A 84 74.87 -31.53 -10.20
N ALA A 85 75.62 -30.94 -9.27
CA ALA A 85 75.10 -30.59 -7.94
C ALA A 85 74.10 -29.43 -8.02
N ALA A 86 74.42 -28.38 -8.78
CA ALA A 86 73.51 -27.25 -9.00
C ALA A 86 72.19 -27.69 -9.66
N PHE A 87 72.25 -28.61 -10.62
CA PHE A 87 71.06 -29.17 -11.27
C PHE A 87 70.22 -30.04 -10.32
N LEU A 88 70.84 -30.83 -9.45
CA LEU A 88 70.12 -31.62 -8.45
C LEU A 88 69.44 -30.74 -7.38
N ILE A 89 70.14 -29.69 -6.92
CA ILE A 89 69.56 -28.68 -6.02
C ILE A 89 68.36 -27.99 -6.70
N TYR A 90 68.51 -27.62 -7.97
CA TYR A 90 67.40 -27.06 -8.74
C TYR A 90 66.18 -27.99 -8.79
N ILE A 91 66.38 -29.29 -9.03
CA ILE A 91 65.29 -30.27 -9.04
C ILE A 91 64.55 -30.26 -7.69
N GLY A 92 65.28 -30.19 -6.57
CA GLY A 92 64.70 -30.02 -5.23
C GLY A 92 63.82 -28.77 -5.13
N ASN A 93 64.37 -27.60 -5.48
CA ASN A 93 63.67 -26.31 -5.43
C ASN A 93 62.43 -26.29 -6.35
N ALA A 94 62.53 -26.88 -7.55
CA ALA A 94 61.42 -26.94 -8.49
C ALA A 94 60.31 -27.87 -8.00
N LEU A 95 60.67 -29.03 -7.42
CA LEU A 95 59.70 -29.96 -6.84
C LEU A 95 59.00 -29.35 -5.61
N GLU A 96 59.73 -28.64 -4.75
CA GLU A 96 59.14 -27.83 -3.68
C GLU A 96 58.12 -26.85 -4.26
N ALA A 97 58.53 -26.05 -5.26
CA ALA A 97 57.67 -25.00 -5.78
C ALA A 97 56.38 -25.55 -6.41
N VAL A 98 56.49 -26.64 -7.16
CA VAL A 98 55.37 -27.35 -7.79
C VAL A 98 54.47 -27.99 -6.74
N ALA A 99 55.04 -28.69 -5.76
CA ALA A 99 54.27 -29.34 -4.69
C ALA A 99 53.54 -28.33 -3.81
N GLY A 100 54.23 -27.26 -3.40
CA GLY A 100 53.65 -26.17 -2.61
C GLY A 100 52.53 -25.46 -3.35
N ALA A 101 52.75 -25.07 -4.61
CA ALA A 101 51.71 -24.45 -5.42
C ALA A 101 50.53 -25.40 -5.67
N TRP A 102 50.76 -26.70 -5.84
CA TRP A 102 49.69 -27.68 -6.03
C TRP A 102 48.85 -27.87 -4.76
N LEU A 103 49.49 -28.03 -3.60
CA LEU A 103 48.81 -28.18 -2.31
C LEU A 103 47.99 -26.93 -1.98
N VAL A 104 48.57 -25.73 -2.14
CA VAL A 104 47.89 -24.45 -1.90
C VAL A 104 46.71 -24.27 -2.86
N ASN A 105 46.88 -24.52 -4.15
CA ASN A 105 45.79 -24.36 -5.14
C ASN A 105 44.68 -25.42 -5.03
N ARG A 106 44.97 -26.59 -4.44
CA ARG A 106 43.98 -27.64 -4.21
C ARG A 106 43.12 -27.36 -2.99
N THR A 107 43.68 -26.68 -1.99
CA THR A 107 43.01 -26.40 -0.72
C THR A 107 42.32 -25.04 -0.71
N LEU A 108 42.86 -24.06 -1.44
CA LEU A 108 42.32 -22.70 -1.52
C LEU A 108 41.65 -22.44 -2.87
N THR A 109 40.56 -21.68 -2.85
CA THR A 109 39.88 -21.20 -4.07
C THR A 109 40.73 -20.18 -4.82
N ARG A 110 40.86 -20.34 -6.14
CA ARG A 110 41.60 -19.40 -6.99
C ARG A 110 40.76 -18.15 -7.30
N PRO A 111 41.37 -16.94 -7.35
CA PRO A 111 42.78 -16.64 -7.07
C PRO A 111 43.09 -16.60 -5.56
N VAL A 112 44.25 -17.12 -5.16
CA VAL A 112 44.71 -17.09 -3.77
C VAL A 112 45.11 -15.66 -3.39
N ARG A 113 44.36 -15.02 -2.49
CA ARG A 113 44.59 -13.61 -2.11
C ARG A 113 45.18 -13.43 -0.71
N LEU A 114 45.15 -14.47 0.12
CA LEU A 114 45.62 -14.43 1.51
C LEU A 114 44.86 -13.38 2.33
N GLU A 115 43.57 -13.25 2.07
CA GLU A 115 42.69 -12.25 2.73
C GLU A 115 42.00 -12.79 3.98
N THR A 116 41.92 -14.12 4.13
CA THR A 116 41.28 -14.78 5.28
C THR A 116 42.30 -15.52 6.13
N LEU A 117 41.98 -15.71 7.41
CA LEU A 117 42.83 -16.46 8.32
C LEU A 117 43.07 -17.90 7.83
N GLN A 118 42.04 -18.53 7.25
CA GLN A 118 42.12 -19.88 6.71
C GLN A 118 43.09 -19.96 5.52
N GLU A 119 43.06 -18.97 4.62
CA GLU A 119 44.00 -18.90 3.49
C GLU A 119 45.44 -18.73 3.95
N VAL A 120 45.69 -17.84 4.91
CA VAL A 120 47.04 -17.63 5.46
C VAL A 120 47.54 -18.86 6.18
N LEU A 121 46.73 -19.50 7.03
CA LEU A 121 47.13 -20.71 7.74
C LEU A 121 47.42 -21.87 6.77
N ALA A 122 46.57 -22.07 5.76
CA ALA A 122 46.82 -23.08 4.73
C ALA A 122 48.11 -22.79 3.95
N PHE A 123 48.37 -21.53 3.60
CA PHE A 123 49.60 -21.13 2.92
C PHE A 123 50.84 -21.35 3.78
N VAL A 124 50.80 -20.97 5.06
CA VAL A 124 51.91 -21.20 6.00
C VAL A 124 52.18 -22.70 6.14
N VAL A 125 51.16 -23.51 6.40
CA VAL A 125 51.34 -24.95 6.64
C VAL A 125 51.78 -25.68 5.37
N LEU A 126 51.08 -25.48 4.26
CA LEU A 126 51.31 -26.24 3.03
C LEU A 126 52.47 -25.69 2.21
N GLY A 127 52.54 -24.37 2.07
CA GLY A 127 53.52 -23.67 1.24
C GLY A 127 54.87 -23.47 1.95
N ALA A 128 54.88 -23.05 3.22
CA ALA A 128 56.12 -22.79 3.95
C ALA A 128 56.52 -23.89 4.94
N GLY A 129 55.59 -24.76 5.36
CA GLY A 129 55.89 -25.87 6.27
C GLY A 129 56.24 -27.16 5.52
N ILE A 130 55.29 -27.67 4.73
CA ILE A 130 55.38 -28.98 4.10
C ILE A 130 56.20 -28.97 2.82
N ALA A 131 55.96 -28.02 1.89
CA ALA A 131 56.66 -28.02 0.61
C ALA A 131 58.20 -27.96 0.72
N PRO A 132 58.80 -27.14 1.61
CA PRO A 132 60.26 -27.06 1.74
C PRO A 132 60.93 -28.34 2.23
N ILE A 133 60.19 -29.31 2.78
CA ILE A 133 60.73 -30.62 3.16
C ILE A 133 61.35 -31.32 1.93
N VAL A 134 60.77 -31.12 0.74
CA VAL A 134 61.25 -31.72 -0.51
C VAL A 134 62.61 -31.14 -0.89
N SER A 135 62.70 -29.81 -0.95
CA SER A 135 63.95 -29.10 -1.26
C SER A 135 65.02 -29.36 -0.20
N ALA A 136 64.70 -29.26 1.08
CA ALA A 136 65.65 -29.51 2.17
C ALA A 136 66.24 -30.93 2.12
N THR A 137 65.42 -31.92 1.75
CA THR A 137 65.87 -33.31 1.62
C THR A 137 66.79 -33.50 0.41
N VAL A 138 66.40 -33.00 -0.76
CA VAL A 138 67.19 -33.14 -1.99
C VAL A 138 68.48 -32.31 -1.92
N GLY A 139 68.38 -31.06 -1.45
CA GLY A 139 69.50 -30.14 -1.28
C GLY A 139 70.53 -30.66 -0.28
N SER A 140 70.10 -31.10 0.90
CA SER A 140 71.01 -31.63 1.93
C SER A 140 71.68 -32.94 1.52
N ALA A 141 70.96 -33.81 0.82
CA ALA A 141 71.53 -35.04 0.26
C ALA A 141 72.57 -34.71 -0.83
N THR A 142 72.30 -33.71 -1.66
CA THR A 142 73.23 -33.26 -2.71
C THR A 142 74.49 -32.64 -2.11
N LEU A 143 74.36 -31.79 -1.10
CA LEU A 143 75.53 -31.22 -0.39
C LEU A 143 76.42 -32.32 0.20
N ALA A 144 75.83 -33.30 0.88
CA ALA A 144 76.55 -34.40 1.49
C ALA A 144 77.22 -35.30 0.44
N TRP A 145 76.55 -35.57 -0.69
CA TRP A 145 77.06 -36.43 -1.76
C TRP A 145 78.26 -35.83 -2.48
N PHE A 146 78.23 -34.52 -2.76
CA PHE A 146 79.30 -33.82 -3.49
C PHE A 146 80.36 -33.20 -2.56
N GLY A 147 80.24 -33.38 -1.23
CA GLY A 147 81.19 -32.83 -0.26
C GLY A 147 81.22 -31.29 -0.22
N ILE A 148 80.13 -30.64 -0.62
CA ILE A 148 80.06 -29.17 -0.73
C ILE A 148 79.98 -28.57 0.68
N GLN A 149 80.85 -27.61 0.98
CA GLN A 149 80.94 -26.92 2.28
C GLN A 149 81.17 -27.83 3.51
N SER A 150 81.60 -29.08 3.33
CA SER A 150 81.84 -30.05 4.43
C SER A 150 80.63 -30.26 5.36
N GLN A 151 79.41 -30.09 4.84
CA GLN A 151 78.16 -30.27 5.59
C GLN A 151 77.69 -31.73 5.55
N SER A 152 77.20 -32.25 6.68
CA SER A 152 76.50 -33.54 6.72
C SER A 152 75.00 -33.35 6.44
N PHE A 153 74.31 -34.41 6.01
CA PHE A 153 72.86 -34.36 5.79
C PHE A 153 72.10 -33.85 7.03
N VAL A 154 72.43 -34.38 8.21
CA VAL A 154 71.74 -34.05 9.47
C VAL A 154 71.97 -32.59 9.90
N THR A 155 73.12 -32.02 9.57
CA THR A 155 73.44 -30.63 9.91
C THR A 155 72.88 -29.63 8.90
N ALA A 156 72.80 -30.00 7.62
CA ALA A 156 72.29 -29.14 6.56
C ALA A 156 70.76 -29.06 6.55
N TRP A 157 70.08 -30.19 6.79
CA TRP A 157 68.63 -30.31 6.62
C TRP A 157 67.79 -29.29 7.40
N PRO A 158 67.97 -29.09 8.73
CA PRO A 158 67.14 -28.15 9.47
C PRO A 158 67.40 -26.70 9.07
N LEU A 159 68.66 -26.33 8.77
CA LEU A 159 69.02 -24.97 8.34
C LEU A 159 68.46 -24.66 6.95
N TRP A 160 68.46 -25.66 6.06
CA TRP A 160 67.89 -25.56 4.72
C TRP A 160 66.37 -25.40 4.79
N TRP A 161 65.69 -26.27 5.54
CA TRP A 161 64.24 -26.23 5.69
C TRP A 161 63.75 -24.88 6.24
N ILE A 162 64.37 -24.37 7.32
CA ILE A 162 63.97 -23.07 7.88
C ILE A 162 64.30 -21.92 6.92
N GLY A 163 65.41 -22.01 6.18
CA GLY A 163 65.81 -21.01 5.18
C GLY A 163 64.83 -20.87 4.03
N ASP A 164 64.38 -22.00 3.46
CA ASP A 164 63.36 -22.06 2.41
C ASP A 164 61.99 -21.61 2.97
N ALA A 165 61.56 -22.13 4.12
CA ALA A 165 60.32 -21.74 4.79
C ALA A 165 60.25 -20.22 5.02
N THR A 166 61.33 -19.62 5.52
CA THR A 166 61.41 -18.17 5.76
C THR A 166 61.37 -17.38 4.44
N GLY A 167 62.04 -17.90 3.40
CA GLY A 167 61.98 -17.33 2.06
C GLY A 167 60.56 -17.30 1.50
N VAL A 168 59.82 -18.39 1.68
CA VAL A 168 58.40 -18.49 1.29
C VAL A 168 57.54 -17.52 2.09
N LEU A 169 57.70 -17.44 3.42
CA LEU A 169 56.88 -16.57 4.27
C LEU A 169 57.10 -15.07 4.05
N ILE A 170 58.25 -14.66 3.53
CA ILE A 170 58.56 -13.24 3.32
C ILE A 170 58.30 -12.83 1.86
N VAL A 171 58.85 -13.60 0.93
CA VAL A 171 58.92 -13.18 -0.47
C VAL A 171 57.67 -13.57 -1.25
N ALA A 172 57.03 -14.69 -0.93
CA ALA A 172 55.80 -15.08 -1.62
C ALA A 172 54.65 -14.08 -1.36
N PRO A 173 54.36 -13.65 -0.11
CA PRO A 173 53.40 -12.57 0.16
C PRO A 173 53.71 -11.28 -0.59
N LEU A 174 54.98 -10.86 -0.60
CA LEU A 174 55.40 -9.65 -1.31
C LEU A 174 55.17 -9.77 -2.82
N ALA A 175 55.55 -10.90 -3.42
CA ALA A 175 55.33 -11.16 -4.84
C ALA A 175 53.83 -11.16 -5.18
N LEU A 176 52.99 -11.78 -4.34
CA LEU A 176 51.53 -11.77 -4.51
C LEU A 176 50.96 -10.35 -4.41
N VAL A 177 51.44 -9.52 -3.47
CA VAL A 177 51.07 -8.09 -3.39
C VAL A 177 51.45 -7.36 -4.67
N VAL A 178 52.66 -7.57 -5.19
CA VAL A 178 53.11 -6.92 -6.44
C VAL A 178 52.24 -7.37 -7.62
N PHE A 179 51.99 -8.68 -7.78
CA PHE A 179 51.19 -9.22 -8.88
C PHE A 179 49.73 -8.73 -8.84
N HIS A 180 49.13 -8.63 -7.66
CA HIS A 180 47.76 -8.12 -7.50
C HIS A 180 47.68 -6.59 -7.61
N SER A 181 48.65 -5.85 -7.06
CA SER A 181 48.68 -4.38 -7.11
C SER A 181 48.95 -3.86 -8.51
N TRP A 182 49.71 -4.59 -9.34
CA TRP A 182 49.98 -4.21 -10.74
C TRP A 182 48.71 -4.16 -11.61
N ARG A 183 47.63 -4.83 -11.20
CA ARG A 183 46.32 -4.81 -11.89
C ARG A 183 45.30 -3.85 -11.27
N GLY A 184 45.59 -3.25 -10.11
CA GLY A 184 44.61 -2.48 -9.32
C GLY A 184 44.91 -0.98 -9.26
N LYS A 185 43.91 -0.13 -9.49
CA LYS A 185 43.98 1.34 -9.28
C LYS A 185 43.57 1.73 -7.85
N THR A 186 44.25 1.25 -6.82
CA THR A 186 43.99 1.75 -5.44
C THR A 186 44.87 2.96 -5.16
N ARG A 187 44.30 4.17 -5.15
CA ARG A 187 44.98 5.40 -4.71
C ARG A 187 44.80 5.57 -3.20
N LEU A 188 45.89 5.60 -2.45
CA LEU A 188 45.86 5.95 -1.02
C LEU A 188 45.53 7.45 -0.86
N SER A 189 44.76 7.78 0.17
CA SER A 189 44.48 9.19 0.53
C SER A 189 45.73 9.89 1.06
N ALA A 190 45.77 11.22 1.01
CA ALA A 190 46.89 12.00 1.54
C ALA A 190 47.16 11.71 3.04
N ALA A 191 46.11 11.51 3.84
CA ALA A 191 46.23 11.15 5.25
C ALA A 191 46.87 9.77 5.45
N GLN A 192 46.47 8.76 4.66
CA GLN A 192 47.07 7.42 4.71
C GLN A 192 48.53 7.42 4.27
N TRP A 193 48.92 8.29 3.34
CA TRP A 193 50.33 8.47 2.96
C TRP A 193 51.17 9.05 4.09
N VAL A 194 50.68 10.09 4.78
CA VAL A 194 51.35 10.67 5.94
C VAL A 194 51.51 9.63 7.04
N GLU A 195 50.45 8.89 7.35
CA GLU A 195 50.46 7.82 8.34
C GLU A 195 51.46 6.70 7.97
N ALA A 196 51.50 6.30 6.70
CA ALA A 196 52.46 5.32 6.21
C ALA A 196 53.91 5.81 6.36
N CYS A 197 54.19 7.09 6.06
CA CYS A 197 55.51 7.69 6.23
C CYS A 197 55.94 7.73 7.71
N VAL A 198 55.04 8.13 8.62
CA VAL A 198 55.31 8.14 10.06
C VAL A 198 55.60 6.73 10.56
N LEU A 199 54.76 5.77 10.19
CA LEU A 199 54.92 4.38 10.59
C LEU A 199 56.21 3.78 10.03
N ALA A 200 56.57 4.10 8.79
CA ALA A 200 57.83 3.70 8.18
C ALA A 200 59.05 4.27 8.92
N LEU A 201 59.03 5.56 9.30
CA LEU A 201 60.10 6.18 10.08
C LEU A 201 60.29 5.51 11.44
N ILE A 202 59.19 5.25 12.15
CA ILE A 202 59.22 4.54 13.45
C ILE A 202 59.77 3.13 13.25
N PHE A 203 59.26 2.40 12.26
CA PHE A 203 59.70 1.04 11.94
C PHE A 203 61.19 0.99 11.63
N LEU A 204 61.68 1.87 10.75
CA LEU A 204 63.10 1.95 10.38
C LEU A 204 63.99 2.33 11.57
N GLY A 205 63.57 3.30 12.39
CA GLY A 205 64.31 3.71 13.59
C GLY A 205 64.43 2.59 14.62
N VAL A 206 63.31 1.92 14.93
CA VAL A 206 63.28 0.79 15.87
C VAL A 206 64.07 -0.40 15.33
N ALA A 207 63.96 -0.69 14.02
CA ALA A 207 64.74 -1.75 13.38
C ALA A 207 66.25 -1.48 13.45
N ALA A 208 66.70 -0.26 13.15
CA ALA A 208 68.11 0.11 13.22
C ALA A 208 68.67 0.04 14.66
N LEU A 209 67.93 0.55 15.66
CA LEU A 209 68.35 0.51 17.07
C LEU A 209 68.37 -0.90 17.63
N SER A 210 67.39 -1.73 17.28
CA SER A 210 67.30 -3.12 17.74
C SER A 210 68.36 -4.00 17.08
N LEU A 211 68.50 -3.92 15.75
CA LEU A 211 69.43 -4.78 15.03
C LEU A 211 70.89 -4.39 15.26
N SER A 212 71.22 -3.13 15.53
CA SER A 212 72.58 -2.70 15.91
C SER A 212 73.05 -3.18 17.29
N GLY A 213 72.20 -3.86 18.06
CA GLY A 213 72.50 -4.30 19.43
C GLY A 213 72.43 -3.19 20.47
N TYR A 214 71.97 -1.98 20.12
CA TYR A 214 71.74 -0.89 21.07
C TYR A 214 70.57 -1.21 22.02
N LEU A 215 69.54 -1.90 21.51
CA LEU A 215 68.47 -2.46 22.33
C LEU A 215 68.68 -3.97 22.54
N PRO A 216 68.49 -4.50 23.76
CA PRO A 216 68.77 -5.90 24.07
C PRO A 216 67.72 -6.90 23.54
N PHE A 217 66.68 -6.44 22.81
CA PHE A 217 65.55 -7.28 22.39
C PHE A 217 65.20 -7.10 20.91
N ALA A 218 65.62 -8.06 20.06
CA ALA A 218 65.25 -8.12 18.64
C ALA A 218 63.75 -7.92 18.36
N TYR A 219 62.90 -8.53 19.20
CA TYR A 219 61.45 -8.55 19.06
C TYR A 219 60.75 -7.21 19.35
N ILE A 220 61.47 -6.17 19.78
CA ILE A 220 60.89 -4.83 19.91
C ILE A 220 60.45 -4.22 18.56
N ILE A 221 60.83 -4.84 17.44
CA ILE A 221 60.36 -4.51 16.10
C ILE A 221 58.93 -5.04 15.86
N MET A 222 58.42 -5.99 16.68
CA MET A 222 57.08 -6.55 16.52
C MET A 222 55.96 -5.51 16.59
N PRO A 223 55.88 -4.61 17.59
CA PRO A 223 54.80 -3.63 17.66
C PRO A 223 54.62 -2.77 16.39
N PRO A 224 55.67 -2.12 15.83
CA PRO A 224 55.49 -1.36 14.58
C PRO A 224 55.22 -2.27 13.36
N LEU A 225 55.74 -3.50 13.34
CA LEU A 225 55.42 -4.50 12.31
C LEU A 225 53.93 -4.89 12.33
N LEU A 226 53.42 -5.23 13.51
CA LEU A 226 52.02 -5.60 13.72
C LEU A 226 51.11 -4.39 13.49
N TRP A 227 51.54 -3.17 13.85
CA TRP A 227 50.81 -1.96 13.53
C TRP A 227 50.68 -1.76 12.00
N ALA A 228 51.75 -1.99 11.24
CA ALA A 228 51.69 -1.99 9.78
C ALA A 228 50.69 -3.02 9.24
N ALA A 229 50.71 -4.23 9.81
CA ALA A 229 49.83 -5.34 9.45
C ALA A 229 48.35 -5.06 9.77
N VAL A 230 48.06 -4.43 10.91
CA VAL A 230 46.69 -4.03 11.27
C VAL A 230 46.20 -2.91 10.35
N ARG A 231 47.04 -1.89 10.12
CA ARG A 231 46.61 -0.64 9.49
C ARG A 231 46.57 -0.70 7.97
N PHE A 232 47.57 -1.32 7.35
CA PHE A 232 47.69 -1.46 5.90
C PHE A 232 47.49 -2.91 5.45
N GLU A 233 46.93 -3.75 6.34
CA GLU A 233 46.53 -5.12 6.07
C GLU A 233 47.71 -5.94 5.50
N PHE A 234 47.40 -6.82 4.54
CA PHE A 234 48.37 -7.70 3.91
C PHE A 234 49.51 -6.95 3.18
N LYS A 235 49.22 -5.78 2.59
CA LYS A 235 50.23 -4.95 1.91
C LYS A 235 51.24 -4.39 2.90
N GLY A 236 50.76 -3.91 4.05
CA GLY A 236 51.59 -3.43 5.15
C GLY A 236 52.50 -4.51 5.69
N ALA A 237 51.94 -5.67 6.03
CA ALA A 237 52.69 -6.81 6.52
C ALA A 237 53.79 -7.24 5.54
N ALA A 238 53.46 -7.44 4.26
CA ALA A 238 54.41 -7.91 3.25
C ALA A 238 55.58 -6.91 3.02
N VAL A 239 55.29 -5.61 2.93
CA VAL A 239 56.31 -4.56 2.74
C VAL A 239 57.20 -4.44 3.97
N SER A 240 56.61 -4.40 5.17
CA SER A 240 57.38 -4.31 6.42
C SER A 240 58.24 -5.54 6.67
N LEU A 241 57.77 -6.75 6.33
CA LEU A 241 58.58 -7.98 6.41
C LEU A 241 59.74 -7.98 5.41
N ALA A 242 59.51 -7.50 4.18
CA ALA A 242 60.56 -7.37 3.19
C ALA A 242 61.63 -6.36 3.61
N LEU A 243 61.20 -5.20 4.15
CA LEU A 243 62.10 -4.21 4.73
C LEU A 243 62.85 -4.76 5.94
N LEU A 244 62.18 -5.52 6.81
CA LEU A 244 62.82 -6.19 7.95
C LEU A 244 63.92 -7.13 7.47
N ALA A 245 63.62 -7.99 6.50
CA ALA A 245 64.59 -8.92 5.92
C ALA A 245 65.77 -8.19 5.28
N LEU A 246 65.53 -7.11 4.54
CA LEU A 246 66.55 -6.30 3.88
C LEU A 246 67.46 -5.59 4.90
N ILE A 247 66.89 -4.95 5.91
CA ILE A 247 67.65 -4.24 6.95
C ILE A 247 68.44 -5.27 7.77
N THR A 248 67.81 -6.38 8.12
CA THR A 248 68.50 -7.46 8.85
C THR A 248 69.66 -8.00 8.03
N ALA A 249 69.51 -8.16 6.72
CA ALA A 249 70.59 -8.54 5.83
C ALA A 249 71.72 -7.51 5.81
N LEU A 250 71.39 -6.22 5.65
CA LEU A 250 72.37 -5.13 5.62
C LEU A 250 73.21 -5.09 6.90
N PHE A 251 72.56 -5.13 8.07
CA PHE A 251 73.25 -5.11 9.37
C PHE A 251 74.06 -6.38 9.62
N THR A 252 73.62 -7.53 9.09
CA THR A 252 74.36 -8.79 9.20
C THR A 252 75.61 -8.76 8.33
N ILE A 253 75.52 -8.20 7.12
CA ILE A 253 76.65 -8.01 6.19
C ILE A 253 77.71 -7.08 6.79
N THR A 254 77.29 -5.99 7.44
CA THR A 254 78.20 -5.04 8.10
C THR A 254 78.78 -5.56 9.42
N GLY A 255 78.36 -6.74 9.89
CA GLY A 255 78.82 -7.33 11.16
C GLY A 255 78.32 -6.60 12.41
N THR A 256 77.42 -5.64 12.26
CA THR A 256 76.85 -4.82 13.35
C THR A 256 75.55 -5.39 13.91
N SER A 257 75.02 -6.45 13.27
CA SER A 257 73.82 -7.15 13.71
C SER A 257 74.03 -7.86 15.05
N GLN A 258 73.02 -7.84 15.92
CA GLN A 258 72.96 -8.72 17.10
C GLN A 258 73.06 -10.22 16.74
N PHE A 259 72.77 -10.57 15.48
CA PHE A 259 72.87 -11.92 14.93
C PHE A 259 74.24 -12.21 14.28
N ALA A 260 75.20 -11.28 14.28
CA ALA A 260 76.58 -11.50 13.86
C ALA A 260 77.47 -11.90 15.06
N GLY A 261 78.44 -12.81 14.92
CA GLY A 261 79.27 -13.25 16.06
C GLY A 261 80.47 -14.15 15.78
N ASP A 262 81.06 -14.68 16.84
CA ASP A 262 82.30 -15.46 16.82
C ASP A 262 82.09 -16.84 16.18
N PRO A 263 83.09 -17.43 15.49
CA PRO A 263 82.95 -18.67 14.72
C PRO A 263 82.32 -19.86 15.45
N GLU A 264 82.49 -19.97 16.77
CA GLU A 264 81.90 -21.05 17.59
C GLU A 264 80.39 -20.87 17.85
N SER A 265 79.89 -19.64 17.83
CA SER A 265 78.47 -19.30 18.08
C SER A 265 77.63 -19.11 16.80
N GLN A 266 78.28 -19.09 15.64
CA GLN A 266 77.69 -18.75 14.34
C GLN A 266 76.44 -19.56 13.97
N LYS A 267 76.45 -20.89 14.17
CA LYS A 267 75.29 -21.75 13.89
C LYS A 267 74.07 -21.37 14.74
N HIS A 268 74.28 -21.07 16.02
CA HIS A 268 73.20 -20.67 16.92
C HIS A 268 72.62 -19.31 16.49
N LYS A 269 73.47 -18.35 16.11
CA LYS A 269 73.02 -17.03 15.65
C LYS A 269 72.27 -17.09 14.31
N GLN A 270 72.68 -17.95 13.39
CA GLN A 270 71.95 -18.20 12.14
C GLN A 270 70.54 -18.76 12.42
N VAL A 271 70.43 -19.75 13.31
CA VAL A 271 69.11 -20.30 13.72
C VAL A 271 68.26 -19.22 14.40
N MET A 272 68.84 -18.39 15.26
CA MET A 272 68.11 -17.28 15.90
C MET A 272 67.60 -16.25 14.89
N LEU A 273 68.41 -15.88 13.89
CA LEU A 273 68.02 -14.98 12.81
C LEU A 273 66.85 -15.56 11.99
N GLN A 274 66.96 -16.82 11.60
CA GLN A 274 65.95 -17.54 10.85
C GLN A 274 64.63 -17.64 11.62
N LEU A 275 64.68 -18.04 12.90
CA LEU A 275 63.51 -18.09 13.77
C LEU A 275 62.90 -16.70 14.00
N PHE A 276 63.73 -15.68 14.20
CA PHE A 276 63.25 -14.30 14.35
C PHE A 276 62.42 -13.88 13.14
N LEU A 277 62.94 -14.07 11.93
CA LEU A 277 62.25 -13.69 10.69
C LEU A 277 61.03 -14.56 10.41
N ALA A 278 61.09 -15.87 10.64
CA ALA A 278 59.96 -16.78 10.47
C ALA A 278 58.81 -16.45 11.43
N ILE A 279 59.10 -16.24 12.72
CA ILE A 279 58.10 -15.86 13.74
C ILE A 279 57.51 -14.48 13.44
N SER A 280 58.35 -13.54 13.01
CA SER A 280 57.92 -12.20 12.57
C SER A 280 56.94 -12.29 11.41
N ALA A 281 57.29 -13.06 10.38
CA ALA A 281 56.47 -13.24 9.19
C ALA A 281 55.15 -13.94 9.51
N PHE A 282 55.20 -15.04 10.26
CA PHE A 282 54.01 -15.77 10.70
C PHE A 282 53.05 -14.87 11.48
N SER A 283 53.56 -14.14 12.47
CA SER A 283 52.75 -13.27 13.33
C SER A 283 52.12 -12.11 12.53
N ALA A 284 52.90 -11.45 11.67
CA ALA A 284 52.42 -10.31 10.89
C ALA A 284 51.37 -10.74 9.84
N LEU A 285 51.54 -11.89 9.19
CA LEU A 285 50.58 -12.39 8.20
C LEU A 285 49.25 -12.81 8.86
N ILE A 286 49.29 -13.45 10.02
CA ILE A 286 48.07 -13.80 10.76
C ILE A 286 47.31 -12.55 11.20
N VAL A 287 48.01 -11.58 11.79
CA VAL A 287 47.38 -10.32 12.25
C VAL A 287 46.80 -9.54 11.07
N ALA A 288 47.49 -9.50 9.93
CA ALA A 288 46.97 -8.90 8.71
C ALA A 288 45.67 -9.57 8.23
N ALA A 289 45.61 -10.91 8.26
CA ALA A 289 44.42 -11.67 7.85
C ALA A 289 43.23 -11.45 8.80
N ILE A 290 43.47 -11.47 10.12
CA ILE A 290 42.43 -11.21 11.12
C ILE A 290 41.90 -9.79 10.98
N SER A 291 42.79 -8.80 10.85
CA SER A 291 42.41 -7.40 10.66
C SER A 291 41.55 -7.21 9.40
N ARG A 292 41.97 -7.80 8.28
CA ARG A 292 41.23 -7.76 7.01
C ARG A 292 39.85 -8.38 7.12
N GLN A 293 39.76 -9.57 7.70
CA GLN A 293 38.50 -10.29 7.89
C GLN A 293 37.53 -9.51 8.79
N HIS A 294 38.04 -8.86 9.85
CA HIS A 294 37.23 -8.01 10.72
C HIS A 294 36.72 -6.75 9.99
N GLN A 295 37.57 -6.06 9.23
CA GLN A 295 37.17 -4.87 8.46
C GLN A 295 36.09 -5.19 7.41
N LEU A 296 36.22 -6.33 6.71
CA LEU A 296 35.21 -6.81 5.77
C LEU A 296 33.87 -7.07 6.47
N ALA A 297 33.88 -7.76 7.63
CA ALA A 297 32.67 -8.02 8.39
C ALA A 297 31.96 -6.73 8.85
N VAL A 298 32.72 -5.73 9.31
CA VAL A 298 32.17 -4.43 9.72
C VAL A 298 31.56 -3.67 8.54
N LEU A 299 32.19 -3.72 7.36
CA LEU A 299 31.66 -3.10 6.14
C LEU A 299 30.37 -3.78 5.68
N THR A 300 30.33 -5.12 5.67
CA THR A 300 29.12 -5.88 5.34
C THR A 300 27.97 -5.56 6.30
N LEU A 301 28.26 -5.42 7.60
CA LEU A 301 27.27 -5.03 8.61
C LEU A 301 26.73 -3.61 8.37
N ARG A 302 27.59 -2.66 8.00
CA ARG A 302 27.13 -1.31 7.66
C ARG A 302 26.27 -1.30 6.40
N GLN A 303 26.69 -2.04 5.37
CA GLN A 303 25.91 -2.16 4.14
C GLN A 303 24.55 -2.79 4.40
N SER A 304 24.45 -3.84 5.22
CA SER A 304 23.15 -4.43 5.55
C SER A 304 22.26 -3.47 6.34
N LEU A 305 22.83 -2.70 7.28
CA LEU A 305 22.08 -1.66 8.01
C LEU A 305 21.59 -0.53 7.09
N ASP A 306 22.41 -0.08 6.13
CA ASP A 306 22.00 0.94 5.17
C ASP A 306 20.94 0.39 4.20
N THR A 307 21.06 -0.86 3.75
CA THR A 307 20.06 -1.51 2.90
C THR A 307 18.71 -1.67 3.63
N LEU A 308 18.74 -1.97 4.93
CA LEU A 308 17.53 -2.02 5.76
C LEU A 308 16.89 -0.64 5.89
N ARG A 309 17.68 0.41 6.09
CA ARG A 309 17.19 1.81 6.15
C ARG A 309 16.61 2.28 4.82
N ASP A 310 17.22 1.90 3.70
CA ASP A 310 16.73 2.26 2.37
C ASP A 310 15.43 1.52 2.05
N ARG A 311 15.30 0.23 2.41
CA ARG A 311 14.04 -0.51 2.33
C ARG A 311 12.94 0.08 3.22
N GLU A 312 13.29 0.50 4.44
CA GLU A 312 12.34 1.16 5.35
C GLU A 312 11.82 2.47 4.75
N ARG A 313 12.70 3.26 4.13
CA ARG A 313 12.31 4.49 3.40
C ARG A 313 11.47 4.20 2.17
N GLU A 314 11.83 3.19 1.38
CA GLU A 314 11.07 2.78 0.19
C GLU A 314 9.65 2.36 0.57
N LEU A 315 9.50 1.53 1.60
CA LEU A 315 8.19 1.13 2.13
C LEU A 315 7.39 2.33 2.65
N SER A 316 8.03 3.26 3.35
CA SER A 316 7.37 4.50 3.81
C SER A 316 6.89 5.36 2.63
N GLN A 317 7.68 5.46 1.55
CA GLN A 317 7.27 6.17 0.33
C GLN A 317 6.10 5.48 -0.39
N LEU A 318 6.08 4.14 -0.44
CA LEU A 318 4.95 3.41 -1.03
C LEU A 318 3.65 3.66 -0.27
N VAL A 319 3.69 3.72 1.06
CA VAL A 319 2.52 4.05 1.90
C VAL A 319 2.04 5.49 1.69
N ASP A 320 2.96 6.43 1.46
CA ASP A 320 2.62 7.83 1.14
C ASP A 320 2.01 7.99 -0.26
N MET A 321 2.25 7.05 -1.18
CA MET A 321 1.68 7.04 -2.53
C MET A 321 0.25 6.47 -2.59
N VAL A 322 -0.23 5.82 -1.52
CA VAL A 322 -1.60 5.29 -1.46
C VAL A 322 -2.59 6.47 -1.51
N PRO A 323 -3.60 6.46 -2.41
CA PRO A 323 -4.56 7.56 -2.55
C PRO A 323 -5.62 7.59 -1.42
N SER A 324 -5.24 7.26 -0.19
CA SER A 324 -6.10 7.19 0.98
C SER A 324 -5.36 7.75 2.19
N HIS A 325 -6.09 8.23 3.20
CA HIS A 325 -5.48 8.66 4.46
C HIS A 325 -5.24 7.40 5.31
N VAL A 326 -3.98 7.11 5.64
CA VAL A 326 -3.57 5.87 6.33
C VAL A 326 -3.07 6.20 7.71
N TRP A 327 -3.50 5.42 8.69
CA TRP A 327 -3.08 5.55 10.08
C TRP A 327 -2.82 4.18 10.71
N ARG A 328 -2.00 4.17 11.76
CA ARG A 328 -1.62 2.95 12.50
C ARG A 328 -1.75 3.15 13.99
N LEU A 329 -2.37 2.19 14.68
CA LEU A 329 -2.49 2.19 16.14
C LEU A 329 -1.72 1.01 16.77
N THR A 330 -1.32 1.16 18.03
CA THR A 330 -0.87 0.05 18.89
C THR A 330 -2.03 -0.93 19.17
N PRO A 331 -1.77 -2.14 19.71
CA PRO A 331 -2.84 -3.05 20.14
C PRO A 331 -3.86 -2.41 21.09
N ASP A 332 -3.39 -1.46 21.92
CA ASP A 332 -4.19 -0.74 22.90
C ASP A 332 -4.92 0.49 22.33
N GLY A 333 -4.74 0.78 21.03
CA GLY A 333 -5.43 1.86 20.32
C GLY A 333 -4.69 3.19 20.22
N GLU A 334 -3.43 3.27 20.66
CA GLU A 334 -2.65 4.52 20.59
C GLU A 334 -2.11 4.77 19.17
N PRO A 335 -2.32 5.97 18.58
CA PRO A 335 -1.78 6.29 17.28
C PRO A 335 -0.24 6.35 17.28
N THR A 336 0.35 5.73 16.26
CA THR A 336 1.82 5.59 16.10
C THR A 336 2.34 6.08 14.75
N PHE A 337 1.46 6.25 13.76
CA PHE A 337 1.85 6.68 12.43
C PHE A 337 0.64 7.23 11.67
N PHE A 338 0.87 8.33 10.94
CA PHE A 338 0.00 8.88 9.91
C PHE A 338 0.82 8.99 8.61
N ASN A 339 0.24 8.58 7.48
CA ASN A 339 0.91 8.81 6.20
C ASN A 339 0.87 10.30 5.83
N LYS A 340 1.73 10.72 4.89
CA LYS A 340 1.85 12.12 4.49
C LYS A 340 0.51 12.74 4.09
N ARG A 341 -0.35 12.00 3.39
CA ARG A 341 -1.68 12.47 2.98
C ARG A 341 -2.59 12.76 4.20
N MET A 342 -2.57 11.92 5.23
CA MET A 342 -3.28 12.16 6.50
C MET A 342 -2.75 13.40 7.21
N VAL A 343 -1.43 13.58 7.26
CA VAL A 343 -0.80 14.75 7.87
C VAL A 343 -1.15 16.03 7.09
N ASP A 344 -1.09 16.00 5.76
CA ASP A 344 -1.46 17.14 4.90
C ASP A 344 -2.96 17.48 5.03
N PHE A 345 -3.83 16.48 5.20
CA PHE A 345 -5.27 16.69 5.39
C PHE A 345 -5.59 17.27 6.77
N LEU A 346 -5.01 16.74 7.84
CA LEU A 346 -5.25 17.19 9.22
C LEU A 346 -4.49 18.47 9.59
N GLY A 347 -3.34 18.69 8.97
CA GLY A 347 -2.38 19.73 9.37
C GLY A 347 -1.63 19.41 10.68
N LEU A 348 -1.72 18.16 11.16
CA LEU A 348 -1.16 17.68 12.44
C LEU A 348 -0.59 16.27 12.25
N ASP A 349 0.55 16.00 12.87
CA ASP A 349 1.18 14.67 12.92
C ASP A 349 0.96 14.01 14.29
N VAL A 350 1.19 12.70 14.41
CA VAL A 350 1.01 11.92 15.64
C VAL A 350 1.76 12.53 16.83
N ALA A 351 2.93 13.11 16.60
CA ALA A 351 3.75 13.74 17.64
C ALA A 351 3.09 15.00 18.25
N ASP A 352 2.21 15.68 17.51
CA ASP A 352 1.52 16.89 17.99
C ASP A 352 0.44 16.58 19.05
N PHE A 353 0.10 15.29 19.22
CA PHE A 353 -0.91 14.81 20.16
C PHE A 353 -0.32 14.30 21.49
N ASP A 354 0.98 14.45 21.72
CA ASP A 354 1.63 14.15 23.00
C ASP A 354 1.29 15.21 24.07
N LYS A 355 0.17 15.01 24.79
CA LYS A 355 -0.28 15.89 25.88
C LYS A 355 -0.09 15.24 27.26
N PRO A 356 0.46 15.95 28.28
CA PRO A 356 0.61 15.41 29.62
C PRO A 356 -0.75 15.05 30.25
N GLY A 357 -0.94 13.79 30.65
CA GLY A 357 -2.13 13.32 31.35
C GLY A 357 -3.32 12.94 30.47
N MET A 358 -3.15 12.85 29.14
CA MET A 358 -4.17 12.44 28.17
C MET A 358 -3.55 11.43 27.20
N SER A 359 -4.31 10.42 26.77
CA SER A 359 -3.86 9.50 25.71
C SER A 359 -3.74 10.23 24.37
N ARG A 360 -2.85 9.76 23.48
CA ARG A 360 -2.77 10.37 22.13
C ARG A 360 -4.06 10.14 21.37
N LEU A 361 -4.70 9.00 21.60
CA LEU A 361 -6.01 8.69 21.03
C LEU A 361 -7.08 9.72 21.42
N GLU A 362 -7.24 10.02 22.72
CA GLU A 362 -8.20 11.03 23.18
C GLU A 362 -7.90 12.41 22.60
N ALA A 363 -6.62 12.80 22.54
CA ALA A 363 -6.20 14.06 21.97
C ALA A 363 -6.53 14.16 20.46
N VAL A 364 -6.37 13.06 19.71
CA VAL A 364 -6.76 12.98 18.29
C VAL A 364 -8.27 13.10 18.14
N LEU A 365 -9.06 12.39 18.95
CA LEU A 365 -10.52 12.44 18.90
C LEU A 365 -11.05 13.85 19.13
N GLU A 366 -10.57 14.53 20.18
CA GLU A 366 -11.02 15.87 20.54
C GLU A 366 -10.65 16.92 19.48
N ALA A 367 -9.49 16.79 18.85
CA ALA A 367 -8.98 17.77 17.90
C ALA A 367 -9.54 17.59 16.47
N THR A 368 -9.81 16.34 16.07
CA THR A 368 -10.02 15.99 14.65
C THR A 368 -11.42 15.49 14.34
N VAL A 369 -12.14 14.85 15.27
CA VAL A 369 -13.48 14.31 15.00
C VAL A 369 -14.55 15.36 15.34
N HIS A 370 -15.63 15.42 14.57
CA HIS A 370 -16.74 16.33 14.86
C HIS A 370 -17.37 16.02 16.23
N PRO A 371 -17.71 17.03 17.06
CA PRO A 371 -18.19 16.82 18.43
C PRO A 371 -19.41 15.90 18.55
N GLU A 372 -20.34 15.95 17.58
CA GLU A 372 -21.52 15.08 17.54
C GLU A 372 -21.18 13.61 17.24
N ASP A 373 -20.07 13.35 16.53
CA ASP A 373 -19.67 12.01 16.11
C ASP A 373 -18.64 11.40 17.08
N ALA A 374 -17.98 12.22 17.91
CA ALA A 374 -16.87 11.82 18.78
C ALA A 374 -17.26 10.72 19.78
N ALA A 375 -18.48 10.79 20.35
CA ALA A 375 -18.97 9.77 21.27
C ALA A 375 -19.16 8.41 20.57
N GLY A 376 -19.85 8.41 19.43
CA GLY A 376 -20.08 7.19 18.64
C GLY A 376 -18.80 6.59 18.07
N PHE A 377 -17.87 7.43 17.62
CA PHE A 377 -16.56 6.99 17.16
C PHE A 377 -15.75 6.34 18.29
N GLY A 378 -15.71 6.96 19.46
CA GLY A 378 -15.01 6.41 20.63
C GLY A 378 -15.56 5.06 21.07
N ASP A 379 -16.88 4.88 21.05
CA ASP A 379 -17.54 3.61 21.40
C ASP A 379 -17.26 2.51 20.37
N ALA A 380 -17.36 2.83 19.07
CA ALA A 380 -17.05 1.89 18.00
C ALA A 380 -15.58 1.46 18.01
N LEU A 381 -14.66 2.39 18.28
CA LEU A 381 -13.24 2.07 18.37
C LEU A 381 -12.93 1.23 19.62
N ARG A 382 -13.48 1.57 20.79
CA ARG A 382 -13.33 0.74 22.00
C ARG A 382 -13.86 -0.68 21.80
N HIS A 383 -15.02 -0.82 21.16
CA HIS A 383 -15.59 -2.12 20.85
C HIS A 383 -14.63 -2.94 19.98
N CYS A 384 -14.13 -2.35 18.89
CA CYS A 384 -13.15 -2.95 17.98
C CYS A 384 -11.86 -3.37 18.69
N LEU A 385 -11.28 -2.53 19.55
CA LEU A 385 -10.08 -2.85 20.32
C LEU A 385 -10.29 -4.03 21.28
N VAL A 386 -11.48 -4.16 21.86
CA VAL A 386 -11.82 -5.25 22.80
C VAL A 386 -12.16 -6.55 22.08
N THR A 387 -12.93 -6.51 20.99
CA THR A 387 -13.39 -7.71 20.28
C THR A 387 -12.37 -8.22 19.27
N GLY A 388 -11.50 -7.33 18.76
CA GLY A 388 -10.59 -7.65 17.66
C GLY A 388 -11.29 -7.78 16.30
N GLU A 389 -12.53 -7.31 16.17
CA GLU A 389 -13.27 -7.21 14.91
C GLU A 389 -12.85 -5.97 14.10
N SER A 390 -13.17 -5.93 12.81
CA SER A 390 -12.81 -4.78 11.97
C SER A 390 -13.62 -3.54 12.32
N PHE A 391 -12.95 -2.39 12.34
CA PHE A 391 -13.60 -1.10 12.50
C PHE A 391 -14.16 -0.65 11.15
N ALA A 392 -15.40 -0.19 11.10
CA ALA A 392 -15.96 0.48 9.93
C ALA A 392 -16.98 1.54 10.37
N MET A 393 -16.76 2.80 10.01
CA MET A 393 -17.65 3.89 10.38
C MET A 393 -17.58 5.07 9.41
N ARG A 394 -18.71 5.75 9.21
CA ARG A 394 -18.78 7.06 8.57
C ARG A 394 -18.88 8.15 9.65
N TYR A 395 -18.02 9.16 9.59
CA TYR A 395 -17.98 10.24 10.58
C TYR A 395 -17.34 11.48 9.96
N ARG A 396 -17.57 12.65 10.57
CA ARG A 396 -16.99 13.91 10.09
C ARG A 396 -15.61 14.12 10.69
N LEU A 397 -14.62 14.32 9.83
CA LEU A 397 -13.23 14.61 10.20
C LEU A 397 -12.87 16.05 9.80
N ARG A 398 -12.17 16.74 10.68
CA ARG A 398 -11.72 18.12 10.50
C ARG A 398 -10.49 18.17 9.62
N ARG A 399 -10.54 18.98 8.57
CA ARG A 399 -9.43 19.29 7.69
C ARG A 399 -8.58 20.45 8.26
N ALA A 400 -7.36 20.62 7.78
CA ALA A 400 -6.41 21.64 8.22
C ALA A 400 -6.94 23.08 8.18
N ASP A 401 -7.87 23.39 7.27
CA ASP A 401 -8.54 24.70 7.17
C ASP A 401 -9.73 24.87 8.13
N GLY A 402 -10.04 23.86 8.91
CA GLY A 402 -11.09 23.87 9.93
C GLY A 402 -12.46 23.41 9.44
N LEU A 403 -12.62 23.10 8.16
CA LEU A 403 -13.87 22.53 7.64
C LEU A 403 -13.97 21.04 7.97
N TYR A 404 -15.18 20.58 8.27
CA TYR A 404 -15.47 19.16 8.48
C TYR A 404 -15.92 18.52 7.17
N ARG A 405 -15.40 17.33 6.88
CA ARG A 405 -15.82 16.50 5.75
C ARG A 405 -16.23 15.11 6.18
N TRP A 406 -17.20 14.53 5.48
CA TRP A 406 -17.58 13.14 5.71
C TRP A 406 -16.47 12.19 5.28
N MET A 407 -16.04 11.37 6.21
CA MET A 407 -15.05 10.32 5.98
C MET A 407 -15.66 8.95 6.20
N SER A 408 -15.24 7.99 5.37
CA SER A 408 -15.48 6.57 5.58
C SER A 408 -14.17 5.89 5.96
N SER A 409 -14.06 5.44 7.21
CA SER A 409 -12.87 4.74 7.70
C SER A 409 -13.13 3.26 7.90
N ARG A 410 -12.10 2.47 7.61
CA ARG A 410 -12.02 1.04 7.90
C ARG A 410 -10.70 0.71 8.56
N ALA A 411 -10.69 -0.16 9.56
CA ALA A 411 -9.44 -0.66 10.16
C ALA A 411 -9.48 -2.16 10.41
N GLU A 412 -8.33 -2.80 10.22
CA GLU A 412 -8.13 -4.25 10.34
C GLU A 412 -6.97 -4.53 11.32
N PRO A 413 -7.05 -5.56 12.18
CA PRO A 413 -5.99 -5.94 13.10
C PRO A 413 -4.94 -6.83 12.42
N MET A 414 -3.68 -6.45 12.52
CA MET A 414 -2.55 -7.34 12.20
C MET A 414 -2.28 -8.25 13.39
N ARG A 415 -2.25 -9.56 13.15
CA ARG A 415 -2.03 -10.58 14.18
C ARG A 415 -0.69 -11.28 13.99
N ASP A 416 -0.06 -11.69 15.07
CA ASP A 416 1.12 -12.57 15.03
C ASP A 416 0.72 -14.05 14.79
N GLN A 417 1.73 -14.93 14.70
CA GLN A 417 1.54 -16.38 14.51
C GLN A 417 0.74 -17.06 15.64
N SER A 418 0.58 -16.40 16.81
CA SER A 418 -0.21 -16.88 17.94
C SER A 418 -1.64 -16.34 17.97
N GLY A 419 -2.02 -15.52 16.98
CA GLY A 419 -3.34 -14.89 16.87
C GLY A 419 -3.51 -13.61 17.70
N ARG A 420 -2.46 -13.16 18.41
CA ARG A 420 -2.47 -11.93 19.20
C ARG A 420 -2.34 -10.71 18.28
N ILE A 421 -3.11 -9.66 18.56
CA ILE A 421 -3.05 -8.41 17.80
C ILE A 421 -1.74 -7.69 18.11
N VAL A 422 -0.98 -7.38 17.06
CA VAL A 422 0.31 -6.69 17.12
C VAL A 422 0.15 -5.21 16.83
N GLN A 423 -0.69 -4.85 15.85
CA GLN A 423 -1.00 -3.47 15.45
C GLN A 423 -2.35 -3.41 14.74
N TRP A 424 -2.93 -2.21 14.68
CA TRP A 424 -4.11 -1.92 13.86
C TRP A 424 -3.73 -1.02 12.69
N TYR A 425 -4.24 -1.34 11.51
CA TYR A 425 -4.06 -0.53 10.31
C TYR A 425 -5.41 -0.01 9.84
N GLY A 426 -5.51 1.32 9.70
CA GLY A 426 -6.72 1.97 9.27
C GLY A 426 -6.50 2.82 8.02
N LEU A 427 -7.54 2.85 7.19
CA LEU A 427 -7.64 3.68 6.01
C LEU A 427 -8.91 4.51 6.08
N CYS A 428 -8.84 5.74 5.57
CA CYS A 428 -9.90 6.74 5.66
C CYS A 428 -10.04 7.46 4.32
N HIS A 429 -11.25 7.41 3.76
CA HIS A 429 -11.61 8.00 2.46
C HIS A 429 -12.59 9.16 2.63
N ASP A 430 -12.36 10.25 1.90
CA ASP A 430 -13.32 11.36 1.80
C ASP A 430 -14.52 10.90 0.96
N ILE A 431 -15.72 10.97 1.54
CA ILE A 431 -17.00 10.59 0.91
C ILE A 431 -17.97 11.78 0.88
N ASP A 432 -17.49 13.01 1.10
CA ASP A 432 -18.33 14.20 1.22
C ASP A 432 -19.20 14.39 -0.03
N ASP A 433 -18.61 14.31 -1.22
CA ASP A 433 -19.34 14.44 -2.49
C ASP A 433 -20.42 13.35 -2.67
N GLN A 434 -20.16 12.13 -2.20
CA GLN A 434 -21.11 11.01 -2.28
C GLN A 434 -22.31 11.25 -1.37
N VAL A 435 -22.07 11.67 -0.11
CA VAL A 435 -23.14 11.92 0.86
C VAL A 435 -24.06 13.05 0.38
N HIS A 436 -23.49 14.13 -0.18
CA HIS A 436 -24.28 15.24 -0.74
C HIS A 436 -25.10 14.82 -1.97
N ALA A 437 -24.59 13.92 -2.80
CA ALA A 437 -25.33 13.38 -3.95
C ALA A 437 -26.51 12.50 -3.51
N GLU A 438 -26.31 11.62 -2.52
CA GLU A 438 -27.37 10.78 -1.94
C GLU A 438 -28.49 11.64 -1.32
N GLU A 439 -28.14 12.71 -0.60
CA GLU A 439 -29.10 13.66 -0.03
C GLU A 439 -29.87 14.46 -1.10
N ALA A 440 -29.21 14.86 -2.19
CA ALA A 440 -29.86 15.55 -3.30
C ALA A 440 -30.91 14.67 -3.99
N VAL A 441 -30.61 13.39 -4.20
CA VAL A 441 -31.57 12.42 -4.74
C VAL A 441 -32.76 12.23 -3.80
N ARG A 442 -32.52 12.07 -2.50
CA ARG A 442 -33.60 11.92 -1.51
C ARG A 442 -34.50 13.15 -1.46
N ARG A 443 -33.92 14.34 -1.52
CA ARG A 443 -34.66 15.62 -1.51
C ARG A 443 -35.52 15.78 -2.78
N SER A 444 -35.00 15.37 -3.94
CA SER A 444 -35.73 15.36 -5.21
C SER A 444 -36.94 14.41 -5.17
N GLN A 445 -36.77 13.18 -4.67
CA GLN A 445 -37.87 12.23 -4.50
C GLN A 445 -38.96 12.74 -3.56
N GLN A 446 -38.57 13.34 -2.43
CA GLN A 446 -39.51 13.89 -1.45
C GLN A 446 -40.29 15.10 -2.01
N GLN A 447 -39.65 15.91 -2.85
CA GLN A 447 -40.28 17.05 -3.52
C GLN A 447 -41.28 16.60 -4.59
N LEU A 448 -40.98 15.55 -5.36
CA LEU A 448 -41.89 15.00 -6.37
C LEU A 448 -43.17 14.43 -5.72
N GLN A 449 -43.03 13.72 -4.59
CA GLN A 449 -44.16 13.19 -3.84
C GLN A 449 -45.07 14.31 -3.29
N GLN A 450 -44.49 15.40 -2.78
CA GLN A 450 -45.25 16.56 -2.30
C GLN A 450 -46.06 17.25 -3.41
N ILE A 451 -45.51 17.31 -4.64
CA ILE A 451 -46.22 17.86 -5.80
C ILE A 451 -47.43 16.99 -6.15
N ILE A 452 -47.25 15.66 -6.20
CA ILE A 452 -48.33 14.70 -6.51
C ILE A 452 -49.48 14.79 -5.50
N ASP A 453 -49.17 14.98 -4.21
CA ASP A 453 -50.17 15.12 -3.14
C ASP A 453 -50.89 16.48 -3.13
N ALA A 454 -50.33 17.52 -3.76
CA ALA A 454 -50.88 18.88 -3.74
C ALA A 454 -51.89 19.18 -4.87
N VAL A 455 -51.89 18.43 -5.98
CA VAL A 455 -52.81 18.67 -7.12
C VAL A 455 -54.24 18.21 -6.78
N PRO A 456 -55.31 18.96 -7.11
CA PRO A 456 -56.69 18.59 -6.81
C PRO A 456 -57.28 17.52 -7.73
N VAL A 457 -56.48 16.51 -8.09
CA VAL A 457 -56.88 15.39 -8.94
C VAL A 457 -56.63 14.08 -8.20
N ARG A 458 -57.50 13.10 -8.45
CA ARG A 458 -57.41 11.77 -7.86
C ARG A 458 -56.62 10.88 -8.83
N ILE A 459 -55.43 10.43 -8.44
CA ILE A 459 -54.49 9.66 -9.28
C ILE A 459 -54.32 8.25 -8.73
N TRP A 460 -54.33 7.25 -9.62
CA TRP A 460 -53.95 5.88 -9.32
C TRP A 460 -52.96 5.32 -10.36
N SER A 461 -52.13 4.36 -9.97
CA SER A 461 -51.34 3.54 -10.90
C SER A 461 -51.46 2.05 -10.58
N VAL A 462 -51.25 1.20 -11.60
CA VAL A 462 -51.28 -0.26 -11.44
C VAL A 462 -50.28 -0.94 -12.37
N GLU A 463 -49.73 -2.06 -11.90
CA GLU A 463 -48.89 -2.95 -12.71
C GLU A 463 -49.61 -3.49 -13.96
N PRO A 464 -48.89 -3.87 -15.02
CA PRO A 464 -49.46 -4.28 -16.30
C PRO A 464 -50.42 -5.48 -16.23
N THR A 465 -50.27 -6.32 -15.22
CA THR A 465 -51.10 -7.51 -14.97
C THR A 465 -52.35 -7.23 -14.13
N GLY A 466 -52.59 -5.97 -13.75
CA GLY A 466 -53.72 -5.57 -12.89
C GLY A 466 -53.50 -5.91 -11.41
N GLY A 467 -52.24 -6.03 -10.99
CA GLY A 467 -51.81 -6.38 -9.64
C GLY A 467 -51.89 -5.23 -8.64
N SER A 468 -50.74 -4.85 -8.05
CA SER A 468 -50.69 -3.85 -6.98
C SER A 468 -51.13 -2.47 -7.47
N PHE A 469 -52.05 -1.84 -6.74
CA PHE A 469 -52.56 -0.49 -7.02
C PHE A 469 -51.91 0.52 -6.08
N TYR A 470 -51.29 1.55 -6.66
CA TYR A 470 -50.93 2.75 -5.94
C TYR A 470 -52.05 3.79 -6.08
N PHE A 471 -52.42 4.42 -4.98
CA PHE A 471 -53.41 5.51 -4.92
C PHE A 471 -52.75 6.73 -4.27
N ASN A 472 -52.87 7.92 -4.87
CA ASN A 472 -52.36 9.14 -4.23
C ASN A 472 -53.16 9.48 -2.96
N LYS A 473 -52.59 10.30 -2.07
CA LYS A 473 -53.17 10.60 -0.76
C LYS A 473 -54.64 11.06 -0.83
N ARG A 474 -54.97 11.87 -1.83
CA ARG A 474 -56.34 12.39 -2.05
C ARG A 474 -57.34 11.33 -2.47
N TYR A 475 -56.90 10.30 -3.21
CA TYR A 475 -57.72 9.12 -3.53
C TYR A 475 -57.96 8.27 -2.28
N GLN A 476 -56.92 8.06 -1.45
CA GLN A 476 -57.03 7.30 -0.20
C GLN A 476 -57.96 7.99 0.80
N ASP A 477 -57.87 9.32 0.95
CA ASP A 477 -58.77 10.11 1.81
C ASP A 477 -60.23 10.01 1.34
N HIS A 478 -60.47 9.98 0.02
CA HIS A 478 -61.80 9.76 -0.54
C HIS A 478 -62.32 8.35 -0.23
N PHE A 479 -61.52 7.31 -0.41
CA PHE A 479 -61.90 5.94 -0.06
C PHE A 479 -62.25 5.78 1.41
N ARG A 480 -61.44 6.34 2.31
CA ARG A 480 -61.73 6.37 3.75
C ARG A 480 -63.02 7.11 4.11
N SER A 481 -63.46 8.05 3.28
CA SER A 481 -64.70 8.80 3.49
C SER A 481 -65.97 8.09 3.00
N VAL A 482 -65.84 7.11 2.10
CA VAL A 482 -66.96 6.41 1.45
C VAL A 482 -67.09 4.95 1.90
N ILE A 483 -65.97 4.28 2.19
CA ILE A 483 -65.92 2.87 2.62
C ILE A 483 -65.64 2.82 4.14
N ALA A 484 -66.66 2.43 4.92
CA ALA A 484 -66.50 2.13 6.35
C ALA A 484 -65.65 0.85 6.49
N ASP A 485 -64.44 0.96 7.05
CA ASP A 485 -63.37 -0.06 7.11
C ASP A 485 -62.47 -0.21 5.86
N PHE A 486 -62.12 0.91 5.20
CA PHE A 486 -61.12 0.91 4.12
C PHE A 486 -59.76 0.28 4.53
N ASP A 487 -59.27 0.56 5.73
CA ASP A 487 -57.96 0.06 6.19
C ASP A 487 -57.96 -1.47 6.48
N ALA A 488 -59.13 -2.13 6.52
CA ALA A 488 -59.26 -3.57 6.74
C ALA A 488 -59.35 -4.40 5.43
N LEU A 489 -59.45 -3.74 4.26
CA LEU A 489 -59.67 -4.39 2.96
C LEU A 489 -58.40 -5.04 2.35
N GLY A 490 -57.23 -4.92 2.98
CA GLY A 490 -55.97 -5.42 2.41
C GLY A 490 -55.66 -4.78 1.07
N GLU A 491 -55.33 -5.58 0.05
CA GLU A 491 -55.24 -5.15 -1.36
C GLU A 491 -56.56 -5.47 -2.10
N PRO A 492 -57.54 -4.56 -2.16
CA PRO A 492 -58.82 -4.80 -2.81
C PRO A 492 -58.66 -4.88 -4.34
N ARG A 493 -59.38 -5.81 -4.98
CA ARG A 493 -59.40 -5.91 -6.45
C ARG A 493 -60.20 -4.75 -7.05
N ILE A 494 -59.78 -4.29 -8.23
CA ILE A 494 -60.41 -3.15 -8.92
C ILE A 494 -61.91 -3.37 -9.15
N ASP A 495 -62.33 -4.60 -9.43
CA ASP A 495 -63.74 -4.94 -9.67
C ASP A 495 -64.60 -4.71 -8.42
N ASP A 496 -64.06 -5.01 -7.22
CA ASP A 496 -64.74 -4.84 -5.94
C ASP A 496 -64.87 -3.34 -5.58
N LEU A 497 -63.82 -2.55 -5.86
CA LEU A 497 -63.83 -1.10 -5.65
C LEU A 497 -64.83 -0.41 -6.59
N LEU A 498 -64.84 -0.77 -7.88
CA LEU A 498 -65.75 -0.20 -8.87
C LEU A 498 -67.22 -0.45 -8.50
N GLN A 499 -67.54 -1.63 -7.96
CA GLN A 499 -68.90 -1.99 -7.57
C GLN A 499 -69.41 -1.19 -6.35
N GLN A 500 -68.51 -0.75 -5.47
CA GLN A 500 -68.87 0.01 -4.27
C GLN A 500 -68.89 1.52 -4.49
N LEU A 501 -68.10 2.01 -5.45
CA LEU A 501 -67.80 3.43 -5.62
C LEU A 501 -68.41 4.05 -6.88
N VAL A 502 -68.79 3.25 -7.87
CA VAL A 502 -69.46 3.72 -9.09
C VAL A 502 -70.96 3.46 -8.96
N HIS A 503 -71.78 4.35 -9.54
CA HIS A 503 -73.23 4.17 -9.59
C HIS A 503 -73.58 2.82 -10.24
N PRO A 504 -74.55 2.05 -9.71
CA PRO A 504 -74.84 0.70 -10.20
C PRO A 504 -75.17 0.60 -11.69
N GLU A 505 -75.74 1.67 -12.28
CA GLU A 505 -76.02 1.73 -13.72
C GLU A 505 -74.75 1.95 -14.57
N ASP A 506 -73.74 2.63 -14.01
CA ASP A 506 -72.54 3.02 -14.76
C ASP A 506 -71.40 2.00 -14.57
N ALA A 507 -71.42 1.24 -13.46
CA ALA A 507 -70.39 0.28 -13.09
C ALA A 507 -70.09 -0.79 -14.18
N PRO A 508 -71.09 -1.41 -14.85
CA PRO A 508 -70.82 -2.41 -15.89
C PRO A 508 -70.09 -1.84 -17.12
N ASP A 509 -70.37 -0.58 -17.46
CA ASP A 509 -69.76 0.07 -18.62
C ASP A 509 -68.35 0.56 -18.29
N VAL A 510 -68.11 1.04 -17.06
CA VAL A 510 -66.77 1.38 -16.57
C VAL A 510 -65.88 0.14 -16.51
N GLN A 511 -66.36 -0.97 -15.95
CA GLN A 511 -65.61 -2.24 -15.90
C GLN A 511 -65.25 -2.76 -17.30
N ARG A 512 -66.19 -2.69 -18.26
CA ARG A 512 -65.94 -3.09 -19.65
C ARG A 512 -64.88 -2.21 -20.31
N THR A 513 -64.94 -0.91 -20.07
CA THR A 513 -64.03 0.08 -20.67
C THR A 513 -62.61 -0.07 -20.14
N LEU A 514 -62.43 -0.25 -18.83
CA LEU A 514 -61.12 -0.49 -18.22
C LEU A 514 -60.50 -1.83 -18.65
N ARG A 515 -61.31 -2.89 -18.74
CA ARG A 515 -60.84 -4.20 -19.23
C ARG A 515 -60.34 -4.13 -20.67
N ASN A 516 -61.10 -3.48 -21.55
CA ASN A 516 -60.70 -3.26 -22.93
C ASN A 516 -59.42 -2.40 -23.04
N CYS A 517 -59.26 -1.40 -22.16
CA CYS A 517 -58.05 -0.58 -22.07
C CYS A 517 -56.81 -1.45 -21.74
N PHE A 518 -56.91 -2.31 -20.71
CA PHE A 518 -55.82 -3.21 -20.32
C PHE A 518 -55.50 -4.27 -21.38
N GLU A 519 -56.51 -4.81 -22.08
CA GLU A 519 -56.32 -5.83 -23.12
C GLU A 519 -55.76 -5.25 -24.43
N THR A 520 -56.15 -4.03 -24.81
CA THR A 520 -55.73 -3.42 -26.08
C THR A 520 -54.44 -2.61 -25.98
N GLY A 521 -54.02 -2.24 -24.77
CA GLY A 521 -52.84 -1.39 -24.57
C GLY A 521 -53.03 0.07 -24.99
N GLY A 522 -54.27 0.49 -25.30
CA GLY A 522 -54.62 1.87 -25.64
C GLY A 522 -55.29 2.60 -24.48
N GLY A 523 -55.05 3.91 -24.33
CA GLY A 523 -55.69 4.72 -23.28
C GLY A 523 -57.20 4.88 -23.48
N CYS A 524 -57.92 5.27 -22.43
CA CYS A 524 -59.37 5.49 -22.48
C CYS A 524 -59.81 6.73 -21.67
N GLN A 525 -60.99 7.27 -22.00
CA GLN A 525 -61.67 8.33 -21.26
C GLN A 525 -63.12 7.91 -21.01
N MET A 526 -63.60 8.09 -19.79
CA MET A 526 -64.94 7.68 -19.38
C MET A 526 -65.56 8.68 -18.40
N ARG A 527 -66.88 8.84 -18.48
CA ARG A 527 -67.68 9.62 -17.51
C ARG A 527 -68.61 8.67 -16.78
N PHE A 528 -68.62 8.76 -15.46
CA PHE A 528 -69.49 7.94 -14.63
C PHE A 528 -69.85 8.70 -13.38
N ARG A 529 -70.97 8.31 -12.78
CA ARG A 529 -71.35 8.80 -11.47
C ARG A 529 -70.61 8.01 -10.41
N TRP A 530 -69.85 8.69 -9.58
CA TRP A 530 -69.23 8.07 -8.41
C TRP A 530 -69.99 8.39 -7.14
N ARG A 531 -69.78 7.58 -6.12
CA ARG A 531 -70.39 7.70 -4.81
C ARG A 531 -69.54 8.63 -3.94
N GLU A 532 -70.15 9.69 -3.45
CA GLU A 532 -69.56 10.58 -2.45
C GLU A 532 -70.12 10.27 -1.04
N LYS A 533 -69.64 10.98 -0.03
CA LYS A 533 -70.11 10.85 1.35
C LYS A 533 -71.64 11.03 1.42
N ASP A 534 -72.31 10.25 2.27
CA ASP A 534 -73.76 10.25 2.47
C ASP A 534 -74.60 9.71 1.28
N ASP A 535 -74.00 8.85 0.44
CA ASP A 535 -74.68 8.14 -0.66
C ASP A 535 -75.14 9.03 -1.83
N VAL A 536 -74.56 10.22 -1.95
CA VAL A 536 -74.81 11.15 -3.05
C VAL A 536 -73.92 10.78 -4.24
N TYR A 537 -74.54 10.64 -5.41
CA TYR A 537 -73.81 10.38 -6.65
C TYR A 537 -73.50 11.68 -7.38
N ARG A 538 -72.24 11.84 -7.80
CA ARG A 538 -71.77 13.01 -8.57
C ARG A 538 -71.07 12.58 -9.85
N TRP A 539 -71.14 13.40 -10.88
CA TRP A 539 -70.48 13.09 -12.15
C TRP A 539 -68.96 13.28 -12.05
N ALA A 540 -68.22 12.26 -12.47
CA ALA A 540 -66.77 12.31 -12.60
C ALA A 540 -66.33 11.92 -14.02
N GLU A 541 -65.23 12.50 -14.49
CA GLU A 541 -64.54 12.13 -15.72
C GLU A 541 -63.17 11.53 -15.37
N CYS A 542 -62.88 10.33 -15.88
CA CYS A 542 -61.63 9.61 -15.65
C CYS A 542 -60.90 9.35 -16.98
N ARG A 543 -59.58 9.60 -17.01
CA ARG A 543 -58.69 9.25 -18.13
C ARG A 543 -57.62 8.26 -17.67
N VAL A 544 -57.35 7.24 -18.48
CA VAL A 544 -56.35 6.18 -18.20
C VAL A 544 -55.36 6.07 -19.36
N GLU A 545 -54.06 6.08 -19.07
CA GLU A 545 -52.98 6.01 -20.07
C GLU A 545 -51.86 5.02 -19.64
N PRO A 546 -51.23 4.29 -20.58
CA PRO A 546 -50.12 3.38 -20.30
C PRO A 546 -48.76 4.07 -20.35
N ARG A 547 -47.89 3.79 -19.36
CA ARG A 547 -46.45 4.04 -19.42
C ARG A 547 -45.77 2.82 -20.02
N ARG A 548 -44.97 3.01 -21.07
CA ARG A 548 -44.23 1.94 -21.75
C ARG A 548 -42.75 1.95 -21.40
N ASP A 549 -42.12 0.79 -21.40
CA ASP A 549 -40.66 0.64 -21.27
C ASP A 549 -39.94 0.89 -22.61
N GLU A 550 -38.60 0.82 -22.61
CA GLU A 550 -37.75 1.03 -23.80
C GLU A 550 -38.04 0.03 -24.94
N HIS A 551 -38.72 -1.08 -24.65
CA HIS A 551 -39.06 -2.13 -25.62
C HIS A 551 -40.51 -2.00 -26.13
N GLY A 552 -41.23 -0.95 -25.70
CA GLY A 552 -42.61 -0.68 -26.10
C GLY A 552 -43.67 -1.48 -25.36
N THR A 553 -43.29 -2.27 -24.35
CA THR A 553 -44.21 -3.03 -23.50
C THR A 553 -44.82 -2.11 -22.46
N VAL A 554 -46.10 -2.28 -22.11
CA VAL A 554 -46.70 -1.49 -21.02
C VAL A 554 -46.04 -1.91 -19.71
N ALA A 555 -45.36 -0.97 -19.07
CA ALA A 555 -44.67 -1.15 -17.79
C ALA A 555 -45.58 -0.77 -16.61
N GLU A 556 -46.54 0.13 -16.81
CA GLU A 556 -47.47 0.57 -15.76
C GLU A 556 -48.66 1.32 -16.38
N TRP A 557 -49.82 1.32 -15.73
CA TRP A 557 -51.00 2.12 -16.11
C TRP A 557 -51.21 3.27 -15.13
N TYR A 558 -51.60 4.45 -15.62
CA TYR A 558 -51.93 5.62 -14.80
C TYR A 558 -53.35 6.09 -15.08
N GLY A 559 -54.15 6.33 -14.04
CA GLY A 559 -55.49 6.90 -14.15
C GLY A 559 -55.68 8.17 -13.34
N VAL A 560 -56.37 9.15 -13.91
CA VAL A 560 -56.66 10.46 -13.30
C VAL A 560 -58.16 10.76 -13.39
N SER A 561 -58.80 11.12 -12.27
CA SER A 561 -60.24 11.43 -12.20
C SER A 561 -60.54 12.86 -11.70
N LEU A 562 -61.49 13.54 -12.36
CA LEU A 562 -61.97 14.92 -12.15
C LEU A 562 -63.49 14.96 -11.90
N ASP A 563 -64.01 15.93 -11.13
CA ASP A 563 -65.46 16.14 -10.82
C ASP A 563 -66.09 17.14 -11.82
N ILE A 564 -67.28 16.84 -12.37
CA ILE A 564 -67.96 17.64 -13.42
C ILE A 564 -69.45 17.92 -13.10
N ASP A 565 -69.92 17.74 -11.86
CA ASP A 565 -71.35 17.79 -11.51
C ASP A 565 -72.02 19.16 -11.74
N ASP A 566 -71.28 20.26 -11.52
CA ASP A 566 -71.79 21.63 -11.65
C ASP A 566 -72.04 22.04 -13.11
N GLU A 567 -71.32 21.44 -14.06
CA GLU A 567 -71.46 21.70 -15.49
C GLU A 567 -72.77 21.14 -16.05
N VAL A 568 -73.21 19.98 -15.54
CA VAL A 568 -74.38 19.26 -16.05
C VAL A 568 -75.70 19.93 -15.61
N ARG A 569 -75.78 20.47 -14.37
CA ARG A 569 -77.01 21.10 -13.84
C ARG A 569 -77.36 22.44 -14.47
N ALA A 570 -76.38 23.19 -14.96
CA ALA A 570 -76.58 24.51 -15.55
C ALA A 570 -77.26 24.45 -16.94
N LEU A 571 -77.16 23.32 -17.63
CA LEU A 571 -77.61 23.16 -19.01
C LEU A 571 -79.11 22.84 -19.14
N GLU A 572 -79.73 22.28 -18.10
CA GLU A 572 -81.12 21.81 -18.15
C GLU A 572 -82.15 22.91 -17.82
N ALA A 573 -81.79 23.93 -17.05
CA ALA A 573 -82.71 24.99 -16.60
C ALA A 573 -83.07 26.05 -17.68
N LEU A 574 -82.33 26.12 -18.79
CA LEU A 574 -82.51 27.15 -19.83
C LEU A 574 -83.61 26.80 -20.86
N ARG A 575 -84.03 25.53 -20.96
CA ARG A 575 -84.82 25.02 -22.09
C ARG A 575 -86.35 25.25 -22.03
N GLU A 576 -86.92 25.69 -20.91
CA GLU A 576 -88.39 25.67 -20.73
C GLU A 576 -89.13 26.99 -21.09
N ARG A 577 -88.48 28.17 -21.04
CA ARG A 577 -89.19 29.48 -21.04
C ARG A 577 -88.84 30.45 -22.17
N GLU A 578 -87.82 30.13 -22.94
CA GLU A 578 -88.02 29.53 -24.27
C GLU A 578 -89.40 29.77 -24.90
N ARG A 579 -90.31 28.84 -24.57
CA ARG A 579 -91.60 28.62 -25.23
C ARG A 579 -92.51 29.84 -25.30
N GLU A 580 -92.30 30.69 -26.29
CA GLU A 580 -93.00 30.50 -27.56
C GLU A 580 -92.93 31.77 -28.42
N LEU A 581 -92.93 32.96 -27.81
CA LEU A 581 -92.89 34.23 -28.56
C LEU A 581 -91.69 35.11 -28.20
N SER A 582 -91.09 34.93 -27.02
CA SER A 582 -89.65 35.18 -26.84
C SER A 582 -88.86 34.29 -27.81
N LEU A 583 -89.23 33.02 -27.98
CA LEU A 583 -88.65 32.09 -28.97
C LEU A 583 -88.67 32.56 -30.43
N LEU A 584 -89.26 33.71 -30.79
CA LEU A 584 -89.16 34.22 -32.16
C LEU A 584 -88.41 35.57 -32.24
N VAL A 585 -88.45 36.38 -31.18
CA VAL A 585 -87.75 37.68 -31.11
C VAL A 585 -86.42 37.59 -30.35
N ASP A 586 -86.27 36.66 -29.38
CA ASP A 586 -85.00 36.32 -28.69
C ASP A 586 -84.16 35.27 -29.44
N MET A 587 -84.81 34.40 -30.24
CA MET A 587 -84.13 33.40 -31.07
C MET A 587 -83.41 33.99 -32.30
N VAL A 588 -83.80 35.19 -32.72
CA VAL A 588 -83.06 35.92 -33.77
C VAL A 588 -81.90 36.64 -33.09
N PRO A 589 -80.63 36.44 -33.49
CA PRO A 589 -79.46 36.96 -32.78
C PRO A 589 -79.22 38.47 -33.02
N VAL A 590 -80.28 39.27 -32.95
CA VAL A 590 -80.30 40.69 -33.29
C VAL A 590 -80.97 41.46 -32.14
N HIS A 591 -80.33 42.52 -31.68
CA HIS A 591 -80.89 43.49 -30.74
C HIS A 591 -81.92 44.35 -31.46
N ILE A 592 -83.18 44.27 -31.04
CA ILE A 592 -84.28 44.97 -31.72
C ILE A 592 -84.75 46.11 -30.82
N ALA A 593 -84.99 47.25 -31.45
CA ALA A 593 -85.50 48.46 -30.86
C ALA A 593 -86.60 49.05 -31.74
N ARG A 594 -87.61 49.63 -31.12
CA ARG A 594 -88.68 50.36 -31.78
C ARG A 594 -88.69 51.77 -31.24
N MET A 595 -88.75 52.76 -32.11
CA MET A 595 -88.70 54.18 -31.76
C MET A 595 -89.90 54.91 -32.38
N ALA A 596 -90.38 55.95 -31.72
CA ALA A 596 -91.41 56.84 -32.22
C ALA A 596 -90.89 57.65 -33.43
N PRO A 597 -91.76 58.31 -34.22
CA PRO A 597 -91.34 59.13 -35.37
C PRO A 597 -90.31 60.22 -35.02
N SER A 598 -90.35 60.71 -33.78
CA SER A 598 -89.39 61.68 -33.23
C SER A 598 -88.00 61.10 -32.92
N GLY A 599 -87.78 59.79 -33.11
CA GLY A 599 -86.53 59.10 -32.80
C GLY A 599 -86.43 58.60 -31.36
N GLU A 600 -87.51 58.71 -30.59
CA GLU A 600 -87.52 58.31 -29.17
C GLU A 600 -87.82 56.82 -29.00
N PRO A 601 -86.97 56.02 -28.33
CA PRO A 601 -87.23 54.60 -28.12
C PRO A 601 -88.50 54.36 -27.30
N THR A 602 -89.34 53.47 -27.81
CA THR A 602 -90.63 53.05 -27.24
C THR A 602 -90.67 51.57 -26.87
N PHE A 603 -89.75 50.75 -27.40
CA PHE A 603 -89.61 49.34 -27.03
C PHE A 603 -88.20 48.83 -27.34
N PHE A 604 -87.71 47.90 -26.52
CA PHE A 604 -86.46 47.16 -26.72
C PHE A 604 -86.74 45.67 -26.52
N SER A 605 -86.14 44.79 -27.35
CA SER A 605 -86.18 43.35 -27.12
C SER A 605 -85.49 42.99 -25.80
N LYS A 606 -85.82 41.83 -25.22
CA LYS A 606 -85.22 41.38 -23.96
C LYS A 606 -83.69 41.37 -24.05
N ARG A 607 -83.15 40.87 -25.17
CA ARG A 607 -81.71 40.92 -25.48
C ARG A 607 -81.12 42.34 -25.49
N THR A 608 -81.88 43.36 -25.87
CA THR A 608 -81.44 44.77 -25.83
C THR A 608 -81.48 45.33 -24.41
N LEU A 609 -82.56 45.11 -23.66
CA LEU A 609 -82.74 45.57 -22.28
C LEU A 609 -81.70 44.95 -21.32
N GLU A 610 -81.51 43.63 -21.38
CA GLU A 610 -80.46 42.91 -20.63
C GLU A 610 -79.07 43.39 -21.03
N SER A 611 -78.85 43.58 -22.34
CA SER A 611 -77.57 44.08 -22.81
C SER A 611 -77.26 45.41 -22.16
N ILE A 612 -78.18 46.37 -22.05
CA ILE A 612 -77.84 47.71 -21.52
C ILE A 612 -78.13 47.89 -20.02
N GLY A 613 -78.60 46.84 -19.34
CA GLY A 613 -78.76 46.82 -17.87
C GLY A 613 -79.91 47.64 -17.34
N VAL A 614 -80.98 47.79 -18.13
CA VAL A 614 -82.22 48.44 -17.68
C VAL A 614 -83.41 47.52 -17.89
N ASP A 615 -84.35 47.57 -16.95
CA ASP A 615 -85.52 46.70 -16.96
C ASP A 615 -86.59 47.17 -17.96
N ASP A 616 -86.64 48.48 -18.25
CA ASP A 616 -87.60 49.09 -19.15
C ASP A 616 -86.98 50.32 -19.84
N VAL A 617 -87.41 50.60 -21.07
CA VAL A 617 -87.05 51.80 -21.83
C VAL A 617 -87.44 53.08 -21.08
N ALA A 618 -88.49 53.04 -20.25
CA ALA A 618 -88.94 54.15 -19.43
C ALA A 618 -87.90 54.61 -18.38
N ALA A 619 -86.90 53.79 -18.03
CA ALA A 619 -85.83 54.16 -17.10
C ALA A 619 -84.96 55.35 -17.60
N TRP A 620 -85.04 55.65 -18.89
CA TRP A 620 -84.31 56.73 -19.53
C TRP A 620 -85.10 58.04 -19.64
N ASP A 621 -86.30 58.12 -19.04
CA ASP A 621 -87.03 59.37 -18.90
C ASP A 621 -86.34 60.30 -17.90
N LYS A 622 -85.67 61.33 -18.42
CA LYS A 622 -85.04 62.39 -17.62
C LYS A 622 -85.69 63.74 -17.94
N PRO A 623 -85.93 64.60 -16.93
CA PRO A 623 -86.33 65.98 -17.19
C PRO A 623 -85.27 66.67 -18.06
N ASP A 624 -85.68 67.33 -19.13
CA ASP A 624 -84.86 68.14 -20.05
C ASP A 624 -83.89 67.39 -21.00
N VAL A 625 -83.93 66.05 -21.08
CA VAL A 625 -83.13 65.27 -22.06
C VAL A 625 -83.98 64.17 -22.70
N SER A 626 -83.85 63.99 -24.01
CA SER A 626 -84.56 62.93 -24.74
C SER A 626 -84.00 61.54 -24.38
N ARG A 627 -84.83 60.48 -24.41
CA ARG A 627 -84.40 59.11 -24.07
C ARG A 627 -83.29 58.66 -25.01
N SER A 628 -83.39 59.00 -26.29
CA SER A 628 -82.38 58.69 -27.31
C SER A 628 -81.00 59.29 -26.95
N ALA A 629 -80.94 60.56 -26.55
CA ALA A 629 -79.71 61.21 -26.14
C ALA A 629 -79.15 60.65 -24.83
N ALA A 630 -80.02 60.33 -23.87
CA ALA A 630 -79.63 59.72 -22.59
C ALA A 630 -79.06 58.31 -22.78
N ILE A 631 -79.66 57.50 -23.65
CA ILE A 631 -79.21 56.14 -23.98
C ILE A 631 -77.87 56.20 -24.70
N ILE A 632 -77.72 57.02 -25.75
CA ILE A 632 -76.44 57.14 -26.46
C ILE A 632 -75.31 57.57 -25.50
N GLY A 633 -75.56 58.55 -24.63
CA GLY A 633 -74.57 59.04 -23.68
C GLY A 633 -74.15 58.02 -22.62
N ALA A 634 -75.02 57.07 -22.28
CA ALA A 634 -74.75 56.10 -21.22
C ALA A 634 -74.30 54.72 -21.72
N THR A 635 -74.79 54.29 -22.89
CA THR A 635 -74.59 52.92 -23.39
C THR A 635 -73.65 52.85 -24.58
N VAL A 636 -73.36 53.92 -25.30
CA VAL A 636 -72.39 53.90 -26.41
C VAL A 636 -71.02 54.32 -25.89
N HIS A 637 -69.94 53.72 -26.40
CA HIS A 637 -68.58 54.10 -25.98
C HIS A 637 -68.36 55.62 -26.19
N PRO A 638 -67.70 56.33 -25.25
CA PRO A 638 -67.56 57.78 -25.34
C PRO A 638 -66.95 58.28 -26.65
N GLU A 639 -66.06 57.51 -27.27
CA GLU A 639 -65.47 57.80 -28.58
C GLU A 639 -66.47 57.66 -29.74
N ASP A 640 -67.44 56.75 -29.61
CA ASP A 640 -68.41 56.43 -30.67
C ASP A 640 -69.72 57.25 -30.51
N ALA A 641 -69.98 57.79 -29.32
CA ALA A 641 -71.21 58.51 -28.97
C ALA A 641 -71.47 59.83 -29.74
N PRO A 642 -70.47 60.67 -30.08
CA PRO A 642 -70.68 61.86 -30.92
C PRO A 642 -71.17 61.49 -32.32
N ARG A 643 -70.52 60.48 -32.92
CA ARG A 643 -70.86 59.98 -34.26
C ARG A 643 -72.26 59.37 -34.29
N MET A 644 -72.65 58.62 -33.27
CA MET A 644 -74.00 58.05 -33.18
C MET A 644 -75.09 59.15 -33.13
N ARG A 645 -74.86 60.23 -32.37
CA ARG A 645 -75.78 61.37 -32.30
C ARG A 645 -75.93 62.08 -33.64
N GLU A 646 -74.83 62.30 -34.34
CA GLU A 646 -74.83 62.92 -35.67
C GLU A 646 -75.65 62.09 -36.67
N VAL A 647 -75.39 60.78 -36.75
CA VAL A 647 -76.11 59.85 -37.64
C VAL A 647 -77.61 59.80 -37.32
N LEU A 648 -77.98 59.71 -36.04
CA LEU A 648 -79.39 59.70 -35.64
C LEU A 648 -80.09 61.04 -35.97
N SER A 649 -79.43 62.18 -35.71
CA SER A 649 -80.00 63.50 -36.02
C SER A 649 -80.20 63.72 -37.52
N HIS A 650 -79.24 63.26 -38.34
CA HIS A 650 -79.33 63.30 -39.79
C HIS A 650 -80.49 62.44 -40.29
N ALA A 651 -80.60 61.19 -39.83
CA ALA A 651 -81.66 60.26 -40.22
C ALA A 651 -83.07 60.77 -39.85
N LEU A 652 -83.21 61.45 -38.70
CA LEU A 652 -84.50 62.05 -38.32
C LEU A 652 -84.84 63.29 -39.16
N ALA A 653 -83.85 64.06 -39.62
CA ALA A 653 -84.06 65.23 -40.46
C ALA A 653 -84.34 64.87 -41.93
N THR A 654 -83.63 63.89 -42.47
CA THR A 654 -83.74 63.47 -43.88
C THR A 654 -84.74 62.33 -44.09
N SER A 655 -85.13 61.64 -43.00
CA SER A 655 -85.97 60.45 -43.02
C SER A 655 -85.35 59.25 -43.75
N GLU A 656 -84.04 59.23 -43.96
CA GLU A 656 -83.32 58.12 -44.61
C GLU A 656 -82.89 57.06 -43.58
N PRO A 657 -82.87 55.76 -43.94
CA PRO A 657 -82.34 54.70 -43.07
C PRO A 657 -80.81 54.84 -42.91
N TYR A 658 -80.28 54.33 -41.79
CA TYR A 658 -78.83 54.36 -41.53
C TYR A 658 -78.29 53.00 -41.07
N THR A 659 -76.98 52.80 -41.26
CA THR A 659 -76.21 51.67 -40.71
C THR A 659 -74.92 52.19 -40.05
N ILE A 660 -74.55 51.64 -38.88
CA ILE A 660 -73.39 52.08 -38.10
C ILE A 660 -72.79 50.93 -37.28
N ARG A 661 -71.45 50.86 -37.21
CA ARG A 661 -70.73 49.99 -36.26
C ARG A 661 -70.25 50.81 -35.07
N TYR A 662 -70.49 50.30 -33.87
CA TYR A 662 -70.18 51.00 -32.63
C TYR A 662 -70.03 50.04 -31.46
N ARG A 663 -69.29 50.45 -30.44
CA ARG A 663 -69.18 49.70 -29.19
C ARG A 663 -70.32 50.08 -28.27
N ARG A 664 -71.11 49.09 -27.85
CA ARG A 664 -72.16 49.28 -26.87
C ARG A 664 -71.75 48.66 -25.55
N ARG A 665 -71.79 49.46 -24.50
CA ARG A 665 -71.58 49.06 -23.12
C ARG A 665 -72.73 48.18 -22.69
N ARG A 666 -72.36 47.05 -22.10
CA ARG A 666 -73.29 46.15 -21.47
C ARG A 666 -73.58 46.56 -20.02
N ALA A 667 -74.60 45.95 -19.43
CA ALA A 667 -74.99 46.12 -18.02
C ALA A 667 -73.82 45.89 -17.04
N ASP A 668 -72.98 44.90 -17.35
CA ASP A 668 -71.75 44.54 -16.62
C ASP A 668 -70.63 45.58 -16.77
N GLY A 669 -70.81 46.54 -17.66
CA GLY A 669 -69.87 47.60 -17.96
C GLY A 669 -68.91 47.29 -19.10
N GLU A 670 -68.92 46.07 -19.66
CA GLU A 670 -68.05 45.65 -20.77
C GLU A 670 -68.58 46.19 -22.11
N TYR A 671 -67.70 46.52 -23.06
CA TYR A 671 -68.11 46.98 -24.39
C TYR A 671 -68.05 45.83 -25.39
N ARG A 672 -69.15 45.60 -26.14
CA ARG A 672 -69.16 44.67 -27.28
C ARG A 672 -69.40 45.40 -28.60
N TRP A 673 -68.88 44.86 -29.69
CA TRP A 673 -69.03 45.43 -31.03
C TRP A 673 -70.41 45.15 -31.62
N MET A 674 -71.11 46.22 -31.97
CA MET A 674 -72.45 46.16 -32.55
C MET A 674 -72.44 46.73 -33.97
N GLU A 675 -73.18 46.11 -34.88
CA GLU A 675 -73.57 46.70 -36.17
C GLU A 675 -75.07 47.00 -36.15
N GLY A 676 -75.45 48.27 -36.02
CA GLY A 676 -76.83 48.73 -35.97
C GLY A 676 -77.33 49.27 -37.30
N ARG A 677 -78.58 48.97 -37.65
CA ARG A 677 -79.35 49.52 -38.78
C ARG A 677 -80.71 50.00 -38.29
N ALA A 678 -81.19 51.14 -38.79
CA ALA A 678 -82.54 51.62 -38.49
C ALA A 678 -83.32 51.96 -39.76
N GLU A 679 -84.60 51.55 -39.79
CA GLU A 679 -85.51 51.79 -40.90
C GLU A 679 -86.83 52.42 -40.43
N PRO A 680 -87.36 53.43 -41.14
CA PRO A 680 -88.65 54.02 -40.82
C PRO A 680 -89.80 53.20 -41.41
N LEU A 681 -90.76 52.80 -40.57
CA LEU A 681 -92.08 52.38 -41.01
C LEU A 681 -92.90 53.63 -41.33
N ARG A 682 -93.42 53.69 -42.56
CA ARG A 682 -94.24 54.82 -43.04
C ARG A 682 -95.69 54.41 -43.22
N ASP A 683 -96.58 55.39 -43.15
CA ASP A 683 -97.96 55.27 -43.62
C ASP A 683 -98.06 55.49 -45.15
N GLU A 684 -99.27 55.34 -45.68
CA GLU A 684 -99.58 55.46 -47.11
C GLU A 684 -99.33 56.87 -47.70
N ASN A 685 -99.22 57.91 -46.85
CA ASN A 685 -98.94 59.30 -47.26
C ASN A 685 -97.45 59.67 -47.11
N GLY A 686 -96.60 58.69 -46.79
CA GLY A 686 -95.15 58.86 -46.64
C GLY A 686 -94.71 59.40 -45.28
N ILE A 687 -95.63 59.57 -44.32
CA ILE A 687 -95.34 60.03 -42.96
C ILE A 687 -94.81 58.85 -42.14
N ILE A 688 -93.77 59.07 -41.34
CA ILE A 688 -93.19 58.01 -40.50
C ILE A 688 -94.14 57.72 -39.33
N LEU A 689 -94.56 56.46 -39.18
CA LEU A 689 -95.35 55.95 -38.05
C LEU A 689 -94.47 55.55 -36.86
N GLN A 690 -93.32 54.94 -37.13
CA GLN A 690 -92.34 54.48 -36.14
C GLN A 690 -91.04 54.05 -36.84
N TRP A 691 -89.94 53.98 -36.10
CA TRP A 691 -88.68 53.42 -36.59
C TRP A 691 -88.41 52.06 -35.96
N TYR A 692 -87.96 51.10 -36.76
CA TYR A 692 -87.42 49.84 -36.28
C TYR A 692 -85.91 49.85 -36.43
N ALA A 693 -85.21 49.69 -35.32
CA ALA A 693 -83.77 49.54 -35.28
C ALA A 693 -83.41 48.10 -34.90
N ALA A 694 -82.44 47.56 -35.61
CA ALA A 694 -81.93 46.21 -35.45
C ALA A 694 -80.40 46.29 -35.36
N ALA A 695 -79.78 45.70 -34.34
CA ALA A 695 -78.33 45.68 -34.18
C ALA A 695 -77.79 44.27 -33.95
N LEU A 696 -76.88 43.81 -34.79
CA LEU A 696 -76.20 42.53 -34.69
C LEU A 696 -74.97 42.65 -33.78
N ASP A 697 -74.79 41.70 -32.87
CA ASP A 697 -73.52 41.54 -32.15
C ASP A 697 -72.53 40.86 -33.12
N ILE A 698 -71.47 41.56 -33.48
CA ILE A 698 -70.42 41.06 -34.37
C ILE A 698 -69.15 40.69 -33.59
N ASP A 699 -69.23 40.67 -32.26
CA ASP A 699 -68.07 40.45 -31.41
C ASP A 699 -67.53 39.02 -31.55
N ASP A 700 -68.40 38.02 -31.76
CA ASP A 700 -67.97 36.64 -32.01
C ASP A 700 -67.34 36.44 -33.40
N GLU A 701 -67.76 37.20 -34.42
CA GLU A 701 -67.12 37.23 -35.76
C GLU A 701 -65.73 37.88 -35.68
N VAL A 702 -65.63 39.01 -34.97
CA VAL A 702 -64.36 39.69 -34.71
C VAL A 702 -63.44 38.81 -33.86
N ARG A 703 -63.97 38.14 -32.82
CA ARG A 703 -63.24 37.17 -31.99
C ARG A 703 -62.90 35.89 -32.73
N ALA A 704 -63.70 35.40 -33.70
CA ALA A 704 -63.41 34.20 -34.49
C ALA A 704 -62.31 34.44 -35.54
N GLN A 705 -62.28 35.63 -36.15
CA GLN A 705 -61.12 36.05 -36.96
C GLN A 705 -59.87 36.22 -36.09
N GLN A 706 -60.03 36.65 -34.84
CA GLN A 706 -58.95 36.69 -33.85
C GLN A 706 -58.53 35.28 -33.41
N ALA A 707 -59.48 34.36 -33.23
CA ALA A 707 -59.25 32.97 -32.86
C ALA A 707 -58.58 32.18 -33.99
N LEU A 708 -58.89 32.45 -35.27
CA LEU A 708 -58.17 31.85 -36.39
C LEU A 708 -56.72 32.31 -36.41
N ARG A 709 -56.47 33.61 -36.19
CA ARG A 709 -55.11 34.14 -36.01
C ARG A 709 -54.42 33.57 -34.78
N GLU A 710 -55.14 33.37 -33.68
CA GLU A 710 -54.63 32.74 -32.46
C GLU A 710 -54.36 31.26 -32.64
N ARG A 711 -55.15 30.52 -33.44
CA ARG A 711 -54.94 29.10 -33.76
C ARG A 711 -53.76 28.91 -34.72
N GLU A 712 -53.58 29.81 -35.69
CA GLU A 712 -52.36 29.86 -36.51
C GLU A 712 -51.13 30.20 -35.65
N ARG A 713 -51.28 31.13 -34.69
CA ARG A 713 -50.24 31.44 -33.70
C ARG A 713 -49.96 30.27 -32.77
N GLU A 714 -51.00 29.56 -32.34
CA GLU A 714 -50.95 28.40 -31.44
C GLU A 714 -50.27 27.23 -32.15
N LEU A 715 -50.65 26.91 -33.39
CA LEU A 715 -49.97 25.89 -34.20
C LEU A 715 -48.50 26.25 -34.46
N SER A 716 -48.19 27.52 -34.75
CA SER A 716 -46.80 27.98 -34.86
C SER A 716 -46.05 27.89 -33.53
N GLN A 717 -46.70 28.19 -32.41
CA GLN A 717 -46.13 28.04 -31.07
C GLN A 717 -45.93 26.57 -30.69
N LEU A 718 -46.86 25.68 -31.05
CA LEU A 718 -46.78 24.23 -30.83
C LEU A 718 -45.56 23.65 -31.55
N VAL A 719 -45.32 24.02 -32.81
CA VAL A 719 -44.12 23.59 -33.56
C VAL A 719 -42.83 24.18 -32.95
N ASP A 720 -42.89 25.37 -32.38
CA ASP A 720 -41.75 26.02 -31.71
C ASP A 720 -41.42 25.43 -30.32
N ILE A 721 -42.40 24.87 -29.61
CA ILE A 721 -42.18 24.22 -28.29
C ILE A 721 -41.73 22.76 -28.42
N VAL A 722 -41.92 22.10 -29.57
CA VAL A 722 -41.41 20.75 -29.80
C VAL A 722 -39.89 20.75 -29.56
N PRO A 723 -39.37 19.86 -28.70
CA PRO A 723 -37.94 19.83 -28.35
C PRO A 723 -37.05 19.24 -29.46
N SER A 724 -37.39 19.48 -30.72
CA SER A 724 -36.70 18.98 -31.91
C SER A 724 -36.35 20.13 -32.84
N LEU A 725 -35.23 20.01 -33.55
CA LEU A 725 -34.87 20.97 -34.59
C LEU A 725 -35.61 20.58 -35.87
N LEU A 726 -36.66 21.32 -36.20
CA LEU A 726 -37.56 20.98 -37.30
C LEU A 726 -37.31 21.90 -38.50
N TRP A 727 -37.31 21.30 -39.68
CA TRP A 727 -37.12 22.00 -40.94
C TRP A 727 -38.01 21.44 -42.03
N ARG A 728 -38.36 22.30 -42.99
CA ARG A 728 -39.16 21.95 -44.17
C ARG A 728 -38.48 22.48 -45.41
N LEU A 729 -38.34 21.64 -46.43
CA LEU A 729 -37.86 22.01 -47.75
C LEU A 729 -38.98 21.87 -48.79
N ASP A 730 -38.91 22.62 -49.87
CA ASP A 730 -39.76 22.40 -51.04
C ASP A 730 -39.30 21.19 -51.88
N SER A 731 -39.97 20.93 -53.00
CA SER A 731 -39.66 19.81 -53.89
C SER A 731 -38.31 19.92 -54.62
N GLN A 732 -37.66 21.10 -54.60
CA GLN A 732 -36.34 21.34 -55.19
C GLN A 732 -35.23 21.43 -54.13
N GLY A 733 -35.57 21.21 -52.85
CA GLY A 733 -34.62 21.26 -51.74
C GLY A 733 -34.39 22.65 -51.14
N GLU A 734 -35.22 23.65 -51.47
CA GLU A 734 -35.10 24.98 -50.87
C GLU A 734 -35.78 25.04 -49.47
N PRO A 735 -35.13 25.61 -48.45
CA PRO A 735 -35.69 25.74 -47.12
C PRO A 735 -36.86 26.72 -47.11
N THR A 736 -38.04 26.22 -46.72
CA THR A 736 -39.29 26.98 -46.66
C THR A 736 -39.76 27.26 -45.23
N PHE A 737 -39.22 26.56 -44.23
CA PHE A 737 -39.53 26.77 -42.82
C PHE A 737 -38.48 26.13 -41.93
N PHE A 738 -38.00 26.85 -40.91
CA PHE A 738 -37.29 26.33 -39.74
C PHE A 738 -38.05 26.74 -38.49
N ASN A 739 -38.19 25.85 -37.50
CA ASN A 739 -38.77 26.24 -36.23
C ASN A 739 -37.81 27.12 -35.41
N LYS A 740 -38.32 27.89 -34.45
CA LYS A 740 -37.51 28.80 -33.62
C LYS A 740 -36.35 28.09 -32.93
N ARG A 741 -36.52 26.82 -32.56
CA ARG A 741 -35.47 26.04 -31.91
C ARG A 741 -34.28 25.78 -32.83
N LEU A 742 -34.51 25.44 -34.09
CA LEU A 742 -33.44 25.31 -35.10
C LEU A 742 -32.76 26.65 -35.38
N ILE A 743 -33.51 27.74 -35.50
CA ILE A 743 -32.96 29.10 -35.68
C ILE A 743 -32.09 29.50 -34.49
N ASN A 744 -32.56 29.31 -33.26
CA ASN A 744 -31.79 29.59 -32.04
C ASN A 744 -30.57 28.68 -31.90
N PHE A 745 -30.68 27.41 -32.30
CA PHE A 745 -29.57 26.46 -32.24
C PHE A 745 -28.47 26.86 -33.21
N LEU A 746 -28.81 27.25 -34.44
CA LEU A 746 -27.85 27.67 -35.47
C LEU A 746 -27.36 29.11 -35.30
N GLY A 747 -28.17 29.98 -34.70
CA GLY A 747 -27.95 31.43 -34.69
C GLY A 747 -28.10 32.07 -36.08
N LEU A 748 -28.81 31.41 -36.99
CA LEU A 748 -29.00 31.82 -38.39
C LEU A 748 -30.48 31.69 -38.77
N ASP A 749 -31.06 32.74 -39.36
CA ASP A 749 -32.40 32.70 -39.96
C ASP A 749 -32.29 32.30 -41.45
N VAL A 750 -33.32 31.63 -41.98
CA VAL A 750 -33.45 31.30 -43.41
C VAL A 750 -33.44 32.57 -44.27
N ALA A 751 -33.98 33.68 -43.73
CA ALA A 751 -33.98 34.98 -44.41
C ALA A 751 -32.57 35.58 -44.60
N ASP A 752 -31.61 35.22 -43.74
CA ASP A 752 -30.25 35.74 -43.77
C ASP A 752 -29.33 34.98 -44.75
N ALA A 753 -29.83 33.88 -45.36
CA ALA A 753 -29.06 32.96 -46.19
C ALA A 753 -29.05 33.30 -47.70
N ASP A 754 -29.56 34.46 -48.11
CA ASP A 754 -29.56 34.90 -49.51
C ASP A 754 -28.15 35.34 -49.97
N LYS A 755 -27.38 34.41 -50.54
CA LYS A 755 -26.12 34.68 -51.24
C LYS A 755 -26.34 34.68 -52.76
N PRO A 756 -25.89 35.70 -53.52
CA PRO A 756 -26.03 35.72 -54.98
C PRO A 756 -25.29 34.54 -55.62
N GLY A 757 -26.03 33.70 -56.37
CA GLY A 757 -25.47 32.56 -57.12
C GLY A 757 -25.47 31.22 -56.38
N MET A 758 -26.05 31.12 -55.18
CA MET A 758 -26.11 29.89 -54.39
C MET A 758 -27.52 29.68 -53.82
N ASN A 759 -27.99 28.43 -53.78
CA ASN A 759 -29.27 28.11 -53.12
C ASN A 759 -29.15 28.26 -51.59
N ARG A 760 -30.29 28.54 -50.93
CA ARG A 760 -30.29 28.86 -49.49
C ARG A 760 -29.84 27.67 -48.65
N LEU A 761 -30.18 26.46 -49.07
CA LEU A 761 -29.76 25.23 -48.38
C LEU A 761 -28.23 25.08 -48.35
N SER A 762 -27.55 25.28 -49.48
CA SER A 762 -26.08 25.17 -49.52
C SER A 762 -25.42 26.28 -48.71
N ALA A 763 -25.99 27.49 -48.69
CA ALA A 763 -25.49 28.59 -47.87
C ALA A 763 -25.56 28.29 -46.37
N ILE A 764 -26.63 27.61 -45.93
CA ILE A 764 -26.79 27.17 -44.55
C ILE A 764 -25.83 26.01 -44.24
N MET A 765 -25.62 25.08 -45.17
CA MET A 765 -24.63 24.00 -45.01
C MET A 765 -23.21 24.54 -44.88
N GLU A 766 -22.80 25.47 -45.73
CA GLU A 766 -21.47 26.09 -45.67
C GLU A 766 -21.24 26.83 -44.34
N ALA A 767 -22.28 27.45 -43.78
CA ALA A 767 -22.18 28.23 -42.55
C ALA A 767 -22.21 27.38 -41.28
N ALA A 768 -22.96 26.27 -41.28
CA ALA A 768 -23.31 25.53 -40.07
C ALA A 768 -22.81 24.07 -40.04
N VAL A 769 -22.59 23.41 -41.17
CA VAL A 769 -22.13 22.01 -41.20
C VAL A 769 -20.60 21.99 -41.13
N HIS A 770 -20.04 21.03 -40.41
CA HIS A 770 -18.58 20.88 -40.34
C HIS A 770 -17.99 20.67 -41.75
N PRO A 771 -16.87 21.32 -42.12
CA PRO A 771 -16.29 21.25 -43.47
C PRO A 771 -16.09 19.82 -44.00
N ASP A 772 -15.57 18.91 -43.16
CA ASP A 772 -15.37 17.50 -43.53
C ASP A 772 -16.67 16.74 -43.86
N ASP A 773 -17.80 17.18 -43.28
CA ASP A 773 -19.09 16.48 -43.43
C ASP A 773 -19.95 17.10 -44.54
N ALA A 774 -19.62 18.31 -45.00
CA ALA A 774 -20.44 19.12 -45.90
C ALA A 774 -20.62 18.47 -47.28
N GLU A 775 -19.55 17.96 -47.89
CA GLU A 775 -19.60 17.30 -49.21
C GLU A 775 -20.44 16.03 -49.14
N SER A 776 -20.15 15.17 -48.16
CA SER A 776 -20.88 13.92 -47.97
C SER A 776 -22.35 14.14 -47.63
N LEU A 777 -22.69 15.19 -46.88
CA LEU A 777 -24.07 15.56 -46.57
C LEU A 777 -24.82 16.04 -47.81
N ALA A 778 -24.17 16.87 -48.65
CA ALA A 778 -24.75 17.35 -49.90
C ALA A 778 -25.09 16.19 -50.86
N GLU A 779 -24.18 15.22 -51.02
CA GLU A 779 -24.42 14.02 -51.84
C GLU A 779 -25.62 13.21 -51.35
N ALA A 780 -25.74 13.02 -50.02
CA ALA A 780 -26.83 12.23 -49.44
C ALA A 780 -28.20 12.92 -49.60
N LEU A 781 -28.23 14.26 -49.54
CA LEU A 781 -29.45 15.03 -49.76
C LEU A 781 -29.83 15.07 -51.24
N ASP A 782 -28.87 15.28 -52.14
CA ASP A 782 -29.10 15.24 -53.60
C ASP A 782 -29.64 13.87 -54.04
N HIS A 783 -29.04 12.78 -53.55
CA HIS A 783 -29.55 11.42 -53.76
C HIS A 783 -31.01 11.29 -53.30
N SER A 784 -31.34 11.80 -52.10
CA SER A 784 -32.70 11.72 -51.56
C SER A 784 -33.69 12.56 -52.38
N PHE A 785 -33.30 13.75 -52.85
CA PHE A 785 -34.13 14.59 -53.71
C PHE A 785 -34.40 13.97 -55.09
N VAL A 786 -33.40 13.32 -55.68
CA VAL A 786 -33.53 12.67 -57.00
C VAL A 786 -34.34 11.37 -56.92
N THR A 787 -34.09 10.55 -55.90
CA THR A 787 -34.74 9.23 -55.78
C THR A 787 -36.09 9.28 -55.07
N GLY A 788 -36.31 10.27 -54.22
CA GLY A 788 -37.47 10.37 -53.34
C GLY A 788 -37.46 9.39 -52.17
N GLU A 789 -36.32 8.78 -51.85
CA GLU A 789 -36.12 7.95 -50.66
C GLU A 789 -35.97 8.81 -49.39
N ARG A 790 -36.28 8.24 -48.22
CA ARG A 790 -36.11 8.94 -46.94
C ARG A 790 -34.65 9.30 -46.70
N PHE A 791 -34.40 10.51 -46.20
CA PHE A 791 -33.07 10.96 -45.80
C PHE A 791 -32.79 10.54 -44.35
N SER A 792 -31.59 10.01 -44.07
CA SER A 792 -31.13 9.75 -42.71
C SER A 792 -29.60 9.75 -42.65
N LYS A 793 -28.99 10.67 -41.89
CA LYS A 793 -27.53 10.78 -41.78
C LYS A 793 -27.09 11.43 -40.46
N GLN A 794 -25.90 11.05 -39.99
CA GLN A 794 -25.21 11.72 -38.89
C GLN A 794 -24.19 12.71 -39.45
N TYR A 795 -24.15 13.93 -38.90
CA TYR A 795 -23.24 14.99 -39.32
C TYR A 795 -23.05 15.99 -38.18
N ARG A 796 -21.93 16.70 -38.17
CA ARG A 796 -21.65 17.72 -37.17
C ARG A 796 -22.27 19.06 -37.59
N LEU A 797 -23.07 19.63 -36.68
CA LEU A 797 -23.72 20.92 -36.86
C LEU A 797 -23.21 21.91 -35.81
N ARG A 798 -22.91 23.12 -36.26
CA ARG A 798 -22.40 24.21 -35.44
C ARG A 798 -23.55 24.88 -34.69
N ARG A 799 -23.42 24.95 -33.38
CA ARG A 799 -24.31 25.70 -32.50
C ARG A 799 -23.98 27.20 -32.54
N ALA A 800 -24.92 28.05 -32.12
CA ALA A 800 -24.79 29.52 -32.13
C ALA A 800 -23.56 30.06 -31.37
N ASP A 801 -23.03 29.31 -30.39
CA ASP A 801 -21.82 29.63 -29.65
C ASP A 801 -20.51 29.23 -30.36
N GLY A 802 -20.62 28.63 -31.56
CA GLY A 802 -19.49 28.22 -32.39
C GLY A 802 -19.02 26.77 -32.18
N VAL A 803 -19.62 26.03 -31.24
CA VAL A 803 -19.24 24.63 -30.95
C VAL A 803 -19.97 23.68 -31.90
N TYR A 804 -19.24 22.75 -32.51
CA TYR A 804 -19.83 21.65 -33.30
C TYR A 804 -20.36 20.55 -32.37
N ARG A 805 -21.56 20.05 -32.65
CA ARG A 805 -22.15 18.89 -31.97
C ARG A 805 -22.60 17.84 -33.00
N TRP A 806 -22.52 16.56 -32.64
CA TRP A 806 -23.01 15.48 -33.49
C TRP A 806 -24.54 15.47 -33.53
N MET A 807 -25.07 15.54 -34.75
CA MET A 807 -26.51 15.55 -34.99
C MET A 807 -26.91 14.36 -35.86
N LYS A 808 -28.10 13.82 -35.63
CA LYS A 808 -28.76 12.87 -36.53
C LYS A 808 -29.94 13.55 -37.21
N GLY A 809 -29.81 13.79 -38.52
CA GLY A 809 -30.87 14.32 -39.35
C GLY A 809 -31.66 13.20 -40.02
N SER A 810 -32.98 13.37 -40.13
CA SER A 810 -33.86 12.46 -40.87
C SER A 810 -34.99 13.25 -41.53
N ALA A 811 -35.39 12.87 -42.76
CA ALA A 811 -36.49 13.54 -43.45
C ALA A 811 -37.32 12.62 -44.35
N GLU A 812 -38.62 12.94 -44.43
CA GLU A 812 -39.61 12.24 -45.24
C GLU A 812 -40.24 13.16 -46.30
N PRO A 813 -40.49 12.65 -47.52
CA PRO A 813 -41.16 13.41 -48.57
C PRO A 813 -42.68 13.34 -48.44
N LEU A 814 -43.34 14.50 -48.38
CA LEU A 814 -44.78 14.62 -48.57
C LEU A 814 -45.10 14.59 -50.07
N ARG A 815 -46.02 13.69 -50.47
CA ARG A 815 -46.41 13.48 -51.86
C ARG A 815 -47.86 13.92 -52.09
N ASP A 816 -48.15 14.43 -53.28
CA ASP A 816 -49.52 14.70 -53.73
C ASP A 816 -50.24 13.42 -54.17
N GLU A 817 -51.53 13.54 -54.51
CA GLU A 817 -52.37 12.44 -55.01
C GLU A 817 -51.84 11.80 -56.31
N SER A 818 -50.93 12.47 -57.04
CA SER A 818 -50.27 11.96 -58.25
C SER A 818 -48.91 11.30 -57.97
N GLY A 819 -48.50 11.21 -56.71
CA GLY A 819 -47.23 10.63 -56.26
C GLY A 819 -46.01 11.54 -56.38
N ARG A 820 -46.20 12.80 -56.80
CA ARG A 820 -45.12 13.79 -56.92
C ARG A 820 -44.80 14.38 -55.56
N ILE A 821 -43.51 14.60 -55.28
CA ILE A 821 -43.06 15.19 -54.02
C ILE A 821 -43.40 16.68 -54.02
N VAL A 822 -44.13 17.11 -53.00
CA VAL A 822 -44.55 18.50 -52.81
C VAL A 822 -43.60 19.21 -51.86
N GLN A 823 -43.22 18.55 -50.77
CA GLN A 823 -42.36 19.09 -49.71
C GLN A 823 -41.58 17.97 -49.01
N TRP A 824 -40.49 18.34 -48.34
CA TRP A 824 -39.74 17.46 -47.44
C TRP A 824 -39.88 17.96 -46.00
N TYR A 825 -40.21 17.06 -45.08
CA TYR A 825 -40.28 17.35 -43.64
C TYR A 825 -39.13 16.63 -42.94
N GLY A 826 -38.28 17.40 -42.27
CA GLY A 826 -37.11 16.88 -41.60
C GLY A 826 -37.03 17.27 -40.14
N LEU A 827 -36.43 16.40 -39.37
CA LEU A 827 -36.04 16.64 -37.98
C LEU A 827 -34.55 16.35 -37.81
N THR A 828 -33.93 17.10 -36.92
CA THR A 828 -32.55 16.90 -36.51
C THR A 828 -32.50 16.89 -34.97
N HIS A 829 -31.96 15.83 -34.38
CA HIS A 829 -31.77 15.72 -32.93
C HIS A 829 -30.29 15.51 -32.58
N ASP A 830 -29.90 16.00 -31.41
CA ASP A 830 -28.54 15.95 -30.88
C ASP A 830 -28.24 14.55 -30.34
N ILE A 831 -27.12 13.96 -30.76
CA ILE A 831 -26.64 12.63 -30.32
C ILE A 831 -25.26 12.70 -29.65
N ASP A 832 -24.74 13.91 -29.41
CA ASP A 832 -23.38 14.11 -28.90
C ASP A 832 -23.19 13.50 -27.50
N ASP A 833 -24.16 13.67 -26.61
CA ASP A 833 -24.08 13.13 -25.24
C ASP A 833 -24.20 11.59 -25.22
N GLN A 834 -25.01 11.02 -26.12
CA GLN A 834 -25.13 9.56 -26.27
C GLN A 834 -23.82 8.93 -26.78
N LEU A 835 -23.20 9.53 -27.81
CA LEU A 835 -21.92 9.07 -28.34
C LEU A 835 -20.80 9.18 -27.29
N ARG A 836 -20.79 10.25 -26.47
CA ARG A 836 -19.82 10.40 -25.37
C ARG A 836 -19.96 9.32 -24.29
N VAL A 837 -21.17 8.88 -23.98
CA VAL A 837 -21.39 7.81 -22.98
C VAL A 837 -20.95 6.45 -23.52
N GLU A 838 -21.26 6.12 -24.78
CA GLU A 838 -20.78 4.89 -25.42
C GLU A 838 -19.25 4.87 -25.54
N GLU A 839 -18.64 6.00 -25.91
CA GLU A 839 -17.19 6.10 -26.02
C GLU A 839 -16.51 6.05 -24.65
N ALA A 840 -17.07 6.71 -23.63
CA ALA A 840 -16.60 6.61 -22.25
C ALA A 840 -16.73 5.19 -21.69
N LEU A 841 -17.78 4.45 -22.05
CA LEU A 841 -17.94 3.04 -21.66
C LEU A 841 -16.86 2.16 -22.32
N ARG A 842 -16.66 2.30 -23.64
CA ARG A 842 -15.60 1.57 -24.36
C ARG A 842 -14.20 1.93 -23.85
N GLU A 843 -13.96 3.19 -23.53
CA GLU A 843 -12.70 3.67 -22.99
C GLU A 843 -12.48 3.15 -21.57
N ARG A 844 -13.54 3.08 -20.74
CA ARG A 844 -13.50 2.47 -19.41
C ARG A 844 -13.27 0.97 -19.47
N GLU A 845 -13.92 0.24 -20.38
CA GLU A 845 -13.68 -1.19 -20.62
C GLU A 845 -12.24 -1.45 -21.07
N ARG A 846 -11.73 -0.66 -22.03
CA ARG A 846 -10.34 -0.74 -22.50
C ARG A 846 -9.35 -0.39 -21.38
N SER A 847 -9.67 0.61 -20.56
CA SER A 847 -8.86 1.02 -19.41
C SER A 847 -8.79 -0.09 -18.35
N LEU A 848 -9.90 -0.74 -18.01
CA LEU A 848 -9.92 -1.87 -17.09
C LEU A 848 -9.09 -3.06 -17.61
N TRP A 849 -9.21 -3.39 -18.90
CA TRP A 849 -8.36 -4.41 -19.54
C TRP A 849 -6.88 -4.03 -19.51
N GLN A 850 -6.54 -2.77 -19.81
CA GLN A 850 -5.16 -2.28 -19.72
C GLN A 850 -4.61 -2.34 -18.28
N ILE A 851 -5.42 -2.06 -17.27
CA ILE A 851 -4.99 -2.17 -15.86
C ILE A 851 -4.59 -3.62 -15.57
N VAL A 852 -5.45 -4.59 -15.89
CA VAL A 852 -5.15 -6.02 -15.63
C VAL A 852 -3.91 -6.50 -16.39
N GLU A 853 -3.73 -6.08 -17.64
CA GLU A 853 -2.56 -6.43 -18.48
C GLU A 853 -1.26 -5.74 -18.03
N THR A 854 -1.33 -4.58 -17.39
CA THR A 854 -0.13 -3.80 -17.01
C THR A 854 0.21 -3.89 -15.52
N LEU A 855 -0.69 -4.41 -14.69
CA LEU A 855 -0.45 -4.60 -13.26
C LEU A 855 0.80 -5.47 -13.04
N PRO A 856 1.78 -5.03 -12.23
CA PRO A 856 2.98 -5.81 -11.93
C PRO A 856 2.70 -6.95 -10.93
N ALA A 857 1.57 -7.63 -11.09
CA ALA A 857 1.14 -8.77 -10.28
C ALA A 857 0.85 -9.94 -11.22
N MET A 858 1.12 -11.17 -10.79
CA MET A 858 0.78 -12.35 -11.58
C MET A 858 -0.68 -12.73 -11.29
N ILE A 859 -1.55 -12.62 -12.29
CA ILE A 859 -3.00 -12.80 -12.14
C ILE A 859 -3.47 -13.94 -13.05
N ASP A 860 -4.31 -14.81 -12.49
CA ASP A 860 -5.03 -15.87 -13.21
C ASP A 860 -6.53 -15.74 -12.89
N CYS A 861 -7.38 -16.07 -13.86
CA CYS A 861 -8.83 -16.14 -13.70
C CYS A 861 -9.26 -17.56 -14.06
N ALA A 862 -9.97 -18.22 -13.17
CA ALA A 862 -10.45 -19.59 -13.38
C ALA A 862 -11.98 -19.67 -13.42
N ALA A 863 -12.50 -20.62 -14.19
CA ALA A 863 -13.92 -20.95 -14.24
C ALA A 863 -14.39 -21.52 -12.87
N PRO A 864 -15.71 -21.64 -12.62
CA PRO A 864 -16.22 -22.10 -11.33
C PRO A 864 -15.69 -23.47 -10.85
N ASP A 865 -15.30 -24.33 -11.79
CA ASP A 865 -14.68 -25.64 -11.55
C ASP A 865 -13.17 -25.57 -11.24
N GLY A 866 -12.58 -24.37 -11.24
CA GLY A 866 -11.18 -24.13 -10.99
C GLY A 866 -10.29 -24.17 -12.24
N GLU A 867 -10.85 -24.38 -13.43
CA GLU A 867 -10.07 -24.42 -14.66
C GLU A 867 -9.60 -23.02 -15.08
N PRO A 868 -8.29 -22.76 -15.24
CA PRO A 868 -7.79 -21.45 -15.62
C PRO A 868 -8.21 -21.08 -17.05
N VAL A 869 -8.78 -19.87 -17.18
CA VAL A 869 -9.38 -19.30 -18.39
C VAL A 869 -8.54 -18.15 -18.94
N TYR A 870 -7.89 -17.38 -18.08
CA TYR A 870 -7.12 -16.21 -18.49
C TYR A 870 -5.92 -15.96 -17.57
N ARG A 871 -4.76 -15.64 -18.17
CA ARG A 871 -3.56 -15.19 -17.46
C ARG A 871 -3.06 -13.88 -18.03
N ASN A 872 -2.72 -12.95 -17.14
CA ASN A 872 -2.11 -11.69 -17.55
C ASN A 872 -0.64 -11.89 -18.00
N PRO A 873 -0.03 -10.91 -18.69
CA PRO A 873 1.34 -11.03 -19.21
C PRO A 873 2.38 -11.41 -18.17
N GLN A 874 2.27 -10.86 -16.96
CA GLN A 874 3.22 -11.07 -15.87
C GLN A 874 3.28 -12.54 -15.46
N LEU A 875 2.13 -13.21 -15.36
CA LEU A 875 2.08 -14.64 -15.06
C LEU A 875 2.56 -15.50 -16.24
N ARG A 876 2.23 -15.13 -17.49
CA ARG A 876 2.71 -15.84 -18.69
C ARG A 876 4.23 -15.77 -18.83
N ASP A 877 4.81 -14.59 -18.65
CA ASP A 877 6.26 -14.36 -18.71
C ASP A 877 7.00 -15.05 -17.55
N PHE A 878 6.37 -15.11 -16.37
CA PHE A 878 6.91 -15.84 -15.22
C PHE A 878 6.96 -17.34 -15.50
N LEU A 879 5.87 -17.94 -15.96
CA LEU A 879 5.76 -19.39 -16.19
C LEU A 879 6.46 -19.86 -17.47
N GLY A 880 6.49 -19.02 -18.51
CA GLY A 880 7.15 -19.31 -19.79
C GLY A 880 6.34 -20.16 -20.77
N TYR A 881 5.03 -20.32 -20.55
CA TYR A 881 4.13 -21.07 -21.44
C TYR A 881 2.70 -20.49 -21.39
N ASN A 882 1.93 -20.66 -22.47
CA ASN A 882 0.53 -20.22 -22.55
C ASN A 882 -0.45 -21.31 -22.09
N LEU A 883 -1.68 -20.92 -21.72
CA LEU A 883 -2.71 -21.86 -21.25
C LEU A 883 -3.07 -22.92 -22.29
N GLU A 884 -3.10 -22.53 -23.57
CA GLU A 884 -3.46 -23.39 -24.70
C GLU A 884 -2.44 -24.52 -24.93
N GLU A 885 -1.20 -24.37 -24.44
CA GLU A 885 -0.16 -25.39 -24.56
C GLU A 885 -0.40 -26.58 -23.61
N LEU A 886 -1.28 -26.43 -22.61
CA LEU A 886 -1.69 -27.50 -21.70
C LEU A 886 -2.87 -28.33 -22.25
N ASP A 887 -3.50 -27.88 -23.34
CA ASP A 887 -4.61 -28.60 -23.96
C ASP A 887 -4.14 -29.90 -24.63
N GLY A 888 -4.92 -30.97 -24.47
CA GLY A 888 -4.65 -32.27 -25.10
C GLY A 888 -3.63 -33.16 -24.36
N THR A 889 -3.18 -32.76 -23.16
CA THR A 889 -2.29 -33.56 -22.31
C THR A 889 -2.99 -34.72 -21.56
N GLY A 890 -4.31 -34.88 -21.73
CA GLY A 890 -5.12 -35.89 -21.05
C GLY A 890 -5.42 -35.58 -19.57
N LYS A 891 -4.97 -34.43 -19.08
CA LYS A 891 -5.29 -33.86 -17.76
C LYS A 891 -6.11 -32.59 -17.94
N THR A 892 -6.76 -32.13 -16.87
CA THR A 892 -7.38 -30.80 -16.86
C THR A 892 -6.30 -29.71 -16.81
N ARG A 893 -6.63 -28.48 -17.23
CA ARG A 893 -5.65 -27.37 -17.26
C ARG A 893 -5.19 -27.01 -15.84
N LEU A 894 -6.08 -27.14 -14.85
CA LEU A 894 -5.74 -26.97 -13.45
C LEU A 894 -4.68 -27.99 -13.00
N ASP A 895 -4.93 -29.28 -13.22
CA ASP A 895 -4.00 -30.35 -12.82
C ASP A 895 -2.66 -30.25 -13.55
N GLY A 896 -2.70 -29.94 -14.85
CA GLY A 896 -1.50 -29.70 -15.66
C GLY A 896 -0.66 -28.52 -15.16
N THR A 897 -1.32 -27.43 -14.76
CA THR A 897 -0.65 -26.24 -14.20
C THR A 897 0.04 -26.55 -12.88
N LEU A 898 -0.67 -27.24 -11.96
CA LEU A 898 -0.12 -27.55 -10.64
C LEU A 898 1.08 -28.52 -10.73
N ASP A 899 0.98 -29.55 -11.57
CA ASP A 899 2.06 -30.53 -11.76
C ASP A 899 3.31 -29.94 -12.44
N ALA A 900 3.12 -28.99 -13.37
CA ALA A 900 4.24 -28.36 -14.09
C ALA A 900 4.89 -27.22 -13.30
N GLY A 901 4.07 -26.46 -12.53
CA GLY A 901 4.46 -25.22 -11.89
C GLY A 901 4.89 -25.38 -10.42
N VAL A 902 4.25 -26.23 -9.64
CA VAL A 902 4.49 -26.30 -8.18
C VAL A 902 5.67 -27.22 -7.87
N HIS A 903 6.48 -26.85 -6.86
CA HIS A 903 7.58 -27.69 -6.41
C HIS A 903 7.10 -29.08 -5.94
N PRO A 904 7.83 -30.17 -6.24
CA PRO A 904 7.41 -31.54 -5.90
C PRO A 904 7.03 -31.77 -4.43
N ASP A 905 7.73 -31.15 -3.48
CA ASP A 905 7.38 -31.29 -2.05
C ASP A 905 6.07 -30.56 -1.68
N ASP A 906 5.68 -29.53 -2.46
CA ASP A 906 4.55 -28.66 -2.12
C ASP A 906 3.26 -29.07 -2.87
N VAL A 907 3.39 -29.78 -4.00
CA VAL A 907 2.28 -30.05 -4.95
C VAL A 907 1.12 -30.81 -4.32
N ALA A 908 1.40 -31.81 -3.46
CA ALA A 908 0.35 -32.63 -2.84
C ALA A 908 -0.54 -31.77 -1.93
N GLY A 909 0.07 -30.94 -1.09
CA GLY A 909 -0.69 -30.06 -0.21
C GLY A 909 -1.40 -28.95 -0.99
N VAL A 910 -0.77 -28.39 -2.03
CA VAL A 910 -1.42 -27.37 -2.87
C VAL A 910 -2.69 -27.93 -3.48
N LYS A 911 -2.66 -29.13 -4.08
CA LYS A 911 -3.84 -29.80 -4.64
C LYS A 911 -4.94 -30.02 -3.62
N GLU A 912 -4.60 -30.47 -2.42
CA GLU A 912 -5.57 -30.70 -1.34
C GLU A 912 -6.29 -29.41 -0.92
N ASN A 913 -5.55 -28.33 -0.65
CA ASN A 913 -6.13 -27.04 -0.27
C ASN A 913 -6.95 -26.41 -1.40
N TYR A 914 -6.49 -26.54 -2.64
CA TYR A 914 -7.22 -26.00 -3.80
C TYR A 914 -8.55 -26.75 -3.99
N ALA A 915 -8.55 -28.09 -3.90
CA ALA A 915 -9.76 -28.90 -3.99
C ALA A 915 -10.76 -28.57 -2.86
N HIS A 916 -10.26 -28.33 -1.65
CA HIS A 916 -11.11 -27.89 -0.54
C HIS A 916 -11.78 -26.54 -0.83
N SER A 917 -11.03 -25.55 -1.31
CA SER A 917 -11.55 -24.23 -1.69
C SER A 917 -12.61 -24.32 -2.79
N LEU A 918 -12.38 -25.13 -3.83
CA LEU A 918 -13.37 -25.35 -4.90
C LEU A 918 -14.66 -26.01 -4.39
N SER A 919 -14.56 -26.95 -3.43
CA SER A 919 -15.73 -27.65 -2.89
C SER A 919 -16.56 -26.83 -1.89
N THR A 920 -15.93 -25.90 -1.18
CA THR A 920 -16.57 -25.10 -0.11
C THR A 920 -16.95 -23.70 -0.56
N GLY A 921 -16.27 -23.17 -1.59
CA GLY A 921 -16.37 -21.77 -1.99
C GLY A 921 -15.67 -20.81 -1.02
N GLU A 922 -14.80 -21.30 -0.13
CA GLU A 922 -13.95 -20.48 0.75
C GLU A 922 -12.72 -19.94 0.01
N PRO A 923 -12.22 -18.74 0.32
CA PRO A 923 -11.01 -18.20 -0.30
C PRO A 923 -9.77 -19.08 -0.03
N TYR A 924 -8.95 -19.28 -1.06
CA TYR A 924 -7.66 -19.97 -0.95
C TYR A 924 -6.55 -18.97 -0.63
N ALA A 925 -5.64 -19.31 0.27
CA ALA A 925 -4.40 -18.56 0.50
C ALA A 925 -3.28 -19.51 0.95
N ARG A 926 -2.14 -19.51 0.25
CA ARG A 926 -1.00 -20.38 0.59
C ARG A 926 0.32 -19.90 0.01
N ARG A 927 1.37 -19.99 0.83
CA ARG A 927 2.77 -19.85 0.41
C ARG A 927 3.31 -21.19 -0.09
N HIS A 928 3.89 -21.20 -1.29
CA HIS A 928 4.51 -22.39 -1.88
C HIS A 928 5.55 -21.99 -2.93
N ARG A 929 6.32 -22.96 -3.41
CA ARG A 929 7.32 -22.70 -4.46
C ARG A 929 6.73 -22.93 -5.84
N LEU A 930 6.85 -21.92 -6.70
CA LEU A 930 6.41 -21.93 -8.09
C LEU A 930 7.62 -21.83 -9.03
N ARG A 931 7.60 -22.63 -10.09
CA ARG A 931 8.67 -22.73 -11.08
C ARG A 931 8.55 -21.61 -12.10
N ARG A 932 9.63 -20.88 -12.29
CA ARG A 932 9.79 -19.84 -13.32
C ARG A 932 10.22 -20.46 -14.66
N HIS A 933 10.12 -19.71 -15.75
CA HIS A 933 10.45 -20.13 -17.11
C HIS A 933 11.88 -20.68 -17.29
N ASP A 934 12.83 -20.25 -16.45
CA ASP A 934 14.23 -20.70 -16.43
C ASP A 934 14.46 -21.99 -15.62
N GLY A 935 13.42 -22.50 -14.97
CA GLY A 935 13.46 -23.68 -14.11
C GLY A 935 13.81 -23.39 -12.66
N GLU A 936 14.06 -22.13 -12.26
CA GLU A 936 14.24 -21.76 -10.85
C GLU A 936 12.90 -21.82 -10.11
N TYR A 937 12.89 -22.34 -8.89
CA TYR A 937 11.73 -22.29 -8.01
C TYR A 937 11.81 -21.05 -7.13
N ARG A 938 10.77 -20.22 -7.16
CA ARG A 938 10.65 -19.02 -6.31
C ARG A 938 9.51 -19.18 -5.33
N TRP A 939 9.66 -18.60 -4.14
CA TRP A 939 8.56 -18.54 -3.19
C TRP A 939 7.48 -17.59 -3.69
N VAL A 940 6.25 -18.09 -3.77
CA VAL A 940 5.07 -17.28 -4.10
C VAL A 940 4.01 -17.42 -3.02
N GLU A 941 3.23 -16.37 -2.82
CA GLU A 941 1.98 -16.42 -2.08
C GLU A 941 0.82 -16.36 -3.07
N THR A 942 0.05 -17.44 -3.15
CA THR A 942 -1.11 -17.52 -4.04
C THR A 942 -2.38 -17.35 -3.24
N ARG A 943 -3.24 -16.43 -3.68
CA ARG A 943 -4.56 -16.18 -3.12
C ARG A 943 -5.61 -16.32 -4.21
N ALA A 944 -6.71 -17.02 -3.94
CA ALA A 944 -7.85 -17.11 -4.84
C ALA A 944 -9.14 -16.75 -4.11
N ALA A 945 -9.99 -15.92 -4.72
CA ALA A 945 -11.29 -15.55 -4.18
C ALA A 945 -12.40 -15.77 -5.21
N PRO A 946 -13.57 -16.28 -4.81
CA PRO A 946 -14.68 -16.50 -5.72
C PRO A 946 -15.43 -15.18 -6.02
N MET A 947 -15.65 -14.90 -7.29
CA MET A 947 -16.59 -13.90 -7.78
C MET A 947 -17.96 -14.54 -7.92
N ARG A 948 -18.98 -13.91 -7.33
CA ARG A 948 -20.35 -14.41 -7.31
C ARG A 948 -21.28 -13.47 -8.07
N ASP A 949 -22.31 -14.03 -8.69
CA ASP A 949 -23.41 -13.25 -9.27
C ASP A 949 -24.41 -12.78 -8.20
N ALA A 950 -25.49 -12.12 -8.64
CA ALA A 950 -26.55 -11.61 -7.76
C ALA A 950 -27.30 -12.71 -6.99
N ASP A 951 -27.28 -13.95 -7.49
CA ASP A 951 -27.91 -15.12 -6.87
C ASP A 951 -26.93 -15.89 -5.94
N GLY A 952 -25.69 -15.40 -5.80
CA GLY A 952 -24.66 -15.97 -4.94
C GLY A 952 -23.91 -17.15 -5.54
N ILE A 953 -24.13 -17.47 -6.82
CA ILE A 953 -23.46 -18.55 -7.55
C ILE A 953 -22.06 -18.08 -7.96
N ILE A 954 -21.05 -18.93 -7.79
CA ILE A 954 -19.68 -18.64 -8.22
C ILE A 954 -19.64 -18.64 -9.74
N VAL A 955 -19.28 -17.49 -10.34
CA VAL A 955 -19.13 -17.32 -11.78
C VAL A 955 -17.67 -17.39 -12.24
N GLN A 956 -16.72 -17.11 -11.34
CA GLN A 956 -15.29 -17.10 -11.62
C GLN A 956 -14.48 -17.14 -10.32
N TRP A 957 -13.25 -17.64 -10.37
CA TRP A 957 -12.24 -17.47 -9.33
C TRP A 957 -11.18 -16.46 -9.80
N ASN A 958 -10.90 -15.46 -8.97
CA ASN A 958 -9.85 -14.48 -9.20
C ASN A 958 -8.62 -14.86 -8.38
N VAL A 959 -7.52 -15.16 -9.04
CA VAL A 959 -6.29 -15.65 -8.44
C VAL A 959 -5.18 -14.63 -8.62
N ILE A 960 -4.45 -14.35 -7.53
CA ILE A 960 -3.22 -13.56 -7.56
C ILE A 960 -2.08 -14.40 -6.98
N CYS A 961 -0.95 -14.38 -7.67
CA CYS A 961 0.32 -14.96 -7.22
C CYS A 961 1.31 -13.81 -6.99
N LEU A 962 1.78 -13.67 -5.76
CA LEU A 962 2.76 -12.66 -5.37
C LEU A 962 4.13 -13.33 -5.26
N ASP A 963 5.15 -12.86 -5.97
CA ASP A 963 6.54 -13.31 -5.77
C ASP A 963 7.06 -12.73 -4.45
N ILE A 964 7.23 -13.60 -3.46
CA ILE A 964 7.70 -13.26 -2.11
C ILE A 964 9.13 -13.78 -1.88
N ASP A 965 9.84 -14.22 -2.91
CA ASP A 965 11.19 -14.77 -2.77
C ASP A 965 12.18 -13.72 -2.22
N GLY A 966 12.00 -12.45 -2.58
CA GLY A 966 12.76 -11.34 -2.01
C GLY A 966 12.48 -11.11 -0.52
N GLU A 967 11.23 -11.29 -0.08
CA GLU A 967 10.81 -11.15 1.32
C GLU A 967 11.35 -12.32 2.16
N VAL A 968 11.15 -13.56 1.69
CA VAL A 968 11.63 -14.78 2.36
C VAL A 968 13.15 -14.77 2.48
N ARG A 969 13.89 -14.38 1.43
CA ARG A 969 15.35 -14.22 1.49
C ARG A 969 15.76 -13.13 2.46
N ALA A 970 15.06 -12.00 2.49
CA ALA A 970 15.35 -10.89 3.40
C ALA A 970 15.07 -11.25 4.88
N GLU A 971 14.00 -11.99 5.16
CA GLU A 971 13.71 -12.49 6.51
C GLU A 971 14.79 -13.48 6.98
N GLU A 972 15.23 -14.38 6.11
CA GLU A 972 16.28 -15.34 6.42
C GLU A 972 17.65 -14.66 6.60
N ASP A 973 18.00 -13.70 5.73
CA ASP A 973 19.20 -12.88 5.88
C ASP A 973 19.17 -12.06 7.18
N LEU A 974 18.01 -11.50 7.53
CA LEU A 974 17.82 -10.76 8.79
C LEU A 974 17.94 -11.68 10.00
N ARG A 975 17.39 -12.90 9.93
CA ARG A 975 17.53 -13.92 10.98
C ARG A 975 19.01 -14.28 11.17
N GLN A 976 19.72 -14.56 10.09
CA GLN A 976 21.16 -14.87 10.12
C GLN A 976 21.99 -13.67 10.61
N ALA A 977 21.65 -12.45 10.20
CA ALA A 977 22.29 -11.23 10.67
C ALA A 977 22.04 -10.99 12.17
N ARG A 978 20.82 -11.21 12.67
CA ARG A 978 20.50 -11.15 14.12
C ARG A 978 21.27 -12.18 14.92
N GLU A 979 21.33 -13.43 14.44
CA GLU A 979 22.12 -14.50 15.05
C GLU A 979 23.63 -14.18 15.02
N GLY A 980 24.10 -13.52 13.95
CA GLY A 980 25.48 -13.02 13.83
C GLY A 980 25.77 -11.86 14.78
N LEU A 981 24.85 -10.91 14.92
CA LEU A 981 24.97 -9.74 15.78
C LEU A 981 24.92 -10.14 17.26
N ALA A 982 24.04 -11.07 17.63
CA ALA A 982 23.99 -11.65 18.97
C ALA A 982 25.33 -12.31 19.33
N ARG A 983 25.90 -13.10 18.41
CA ARG A 983 27.24 -13.71 18.58
C ARG A 983 28.35 -12.65 18.66
N ALA A 984 28.32 -11.62 17.84
CA ALA A 984 29.33 -10.56 17.83
C ALA A 984 29.28 -9.66 19.08
N SER A 985 28.08 -9.30 19.55
CA SER A 985 27.86 -8.55 20.79
C SER A 985 28.34 -9.33 22.02
N GLN A 986 28.13 -10.65 22.02
CA GLN A 986 28.64 -11.55 23.05
C GLN A 986 30.18 -11.59 23.07
N VAL A 987 30.82 -11.64 21.90
CA VAL A 987 32.30 -11.59 21.77
C VAL A 987 32.87 -10.21 22.13
N ALA A 988 32.18 -9.12 21.80
CA ALA A 988 32.59 -7.75 22.16
C ALA A 988 32.53 -7.52 23.68
N SER A 989 31.47 -8.00 24.34
CA SER A 989 31.35 -7.99 25.81
C SER A 989 32.48 -8.81 26.46
N LEU A 990 32.93 -9.88 25.80
CA LEU A 990 34.06 -10.72 26.21
C LEU A 990 35.40 -9.95 26.18
N ALA A 991 35.57 -9.06 25.20
CA ALA A 991 36.76 -8.25 25.04
C ALA A 991 36.86 -7.14 26.11
N GLU A 992 35.76 -6.48 26.45
CA GLU A 992 35.72 -5.45 27.51
C GLU A 992 36.04 -6.03 28.91
N LEU A 993 35.64 -7.28 29.18
CA LEU A 993 35.78 -7.90 30.50
C LEU A 993 37.11 -8.64 30.73
N SER A 994 37.93 -8.79 29.69
CA SER A 994 39.19 -9.55 29.76
C SER A 994 40.19 -8.99 30.76
N ALA A 995 40.29 -7.67 30.90
CA ALA A 995 41.19 -7.02 31.85
C ALA A 995 40.75 -7.24 33.32
N SER A 996 39.44 -7.23 33.58
CA SER A 996 38.86 -7.48 34.90
C SER A 996 39.01 -8.94 35.33
N ILE A 997 38.70 -9.87 34.41
CA ILE A 997 38.88 -11.32 34.63
C ILE A 997 40.34 -11.66 34.94
N ALA A 998 41.28 -11.09 34.18
CA ALA A 998 42.70 -11.27 34.44
C ALA A 998 43.11 -10.72 35.80
N HIS A 999 42.56 -9.58 36.22
CA HIS A 999 42.84 -8.99 37.52
C HIS A 999 42.34 -9.85 38.69
N GLU A 1000 41.10 -10.36 38.62
CA GLU A 1000 40.51 -11.17 39.68
C GLU A 1000 41.13 -12.57 39.83
N VAL A 1001 41.54 -13.20 38.73
CA VAL A 1001 42.23 -14.51 38.79
C VAL A 1001 43.66 -14.35 39.29
N ASN A 1002 44.34 -13.26 38.90
CA ASN A 1002 45.72 -13.03 39.30
C ASN A 1002 45.88 -12.67 40.78
N GLN A 1003 44.88 -12.02 41.42
CA GLN A 1003 44.96 -11.65 42.84
C GLN A 1003 45.17 -12.86 43.80
N PRO A 1004 44.31 -13.89 43.81
CA PRO A 1004 44.49 -15.05 44.68
C PRO A 1004 45.71 -15.88 44.25
N LEU A 1005 46.03 -15.96 42.96
CA LEU A 1005 47.25 -16.65 42.49
C LEU A 1005 48.53 -15.97 42.98
N ALA A 1006 48.57 -14.63 42.97
CA ALA A 1006 49.69 -13.88 43.53
C ALA A 1006 49.84 -14.10 45.03
N ALA A 1007 48.72 -14.18 45.76
CA ALA A 1007 48.70 -14.49 47.20
C ALA A 1007 49.19 -15.92 47.48
N VAL A 1008 48.79 -16.91 46.66
CA VAL A 1008 49.31 -18.29 46.72
C VAL A 1008 50.83 -18.31 46.57
N VAL A 1009 51.38 -17.62 45.55
CA VAL A 1009 52.83 -17.56 45.31
C VAL A 1009 53.56 -16.88 46.47
N ALA A 1010 53.04 -15.75 46.97
CA ALA A 1010 53.63 -15.01 48.10
C ALA A 1010 53.63 -15.85 49.40
N ASN A 1011 52.51 -16.50 49.72
CA ASN A 1011 52.39 -17.35 50.90
C ASN A 1011 53.25 -18.62 50.77
N SER A 1012 53.44 -19.15 49.55
CA SER A 1012 54.35 -20.27 49.28
C SER A 1012 55.81 -19.91 49.58
N HIS A 1013 56.27 -18.74 49.13
CA HIS A 1013 57.60 -18.24 49.48
C HIS A 1013 57.78 -17.94 50.97
N ALA A 1014 56.73 -17.45 51.65
CA ALA A 1014 56.76 -17.25 53.09
C ALA A 1014 56.82 -18.57 53.86
N CYS A 1015 56.05 -19.58 53.44
CA CYS A 1015 56.09 -20.93 53.99
C CYS A 1015 57.49 -21.54 53.85
N GLN A 1016 58.09 -21.45 52.66
CA GLN A 1016 59.45 -21.93 52.41
C GLN A 1016 60.46 -21.26 53.34
N ARG A 1017 60.36 -19.93 53.53
CA ARG A 1017 61.23 -19.18 54.45
C ARG A 1017 61.09 -19.63 55.90
N TRP A 1018 59.88 -19.90 56.38
CA TRP A 1018 59.66 -20.35 57.76
C TRP A 1018 60.12 -21.78 58.01
N LEU A 1019 60.07 -22.64 56.99
CA LEU A 1019 60.60 -24.01 57.03
C LEU A 1019 62.14 -24.04 56.99
N MET A 1020 62.77 -23.09 56.30
CA MET A 1020 64.24 -23.00 56.19
C MET A 1020 64.91 -22.18 57.31
N ALA A 1021 64.14 -21.55 58.21
CA ALA A 1021 64.69 -20.83 59.36
C ALA A 1021 65.28 -21.80 60.41
N GLU A 1022 66.27 -21.36 61.20
CA GLU A 1022 66.84 -22.16 62.30
C GLU A 1022 66.56 -21.51 63.67
N PRO A 1023 65.80 -22.18 64.57
CA PRO A 1023 65.03 -23.41 64.33
C PRO A 1023 63.79 -23.18 63.42
N PRO A 1024 63.31 -24.21 62.69
CA PRO A 1024 62.15 -24.08 61.79
C PRO A 1024 60.89 -23.66 62.54
N ASN A 1025 60.17 -22.67 62.01
CA ASN A 1025 58.92 -22.21 62.61
C ASN A 1025 57.73 -22.95 61.98
N MET A 1026 57.48 -24.16 62.47
CA MET A 1026 56.42 -25.04 61.97
C MET A 1026 55.02 -24.42 62.11
N GLU A 1027 54.75 -23.67 63.18
CA GLU A 1027 53.45 -23.04 63.41
C GLU A 1027 53.15 -21.97 62.34
N ARG A 1028 54.13 -21.11 62.02
CA ARG A 1028 53.97 -20.10 60.96
C ARG A 1028 53.92 -20.71 59.58
N ALA A 1029 54.74 -21.74 59.31
CA ALA A 1029 54.71 -22.48 58.06
C ALA A 1029 53.32 -23.11 57.81
N GLN A 1030 52.75 -23.76 58.83
CA GLN A 1030 51.43 -24.38 58.78
C GLN A 1030 50.32 -23.35 58.53
N ARG A 1031 50.37 -22.19 59.22
CA ARG A 1031 49.43 -21.08 58.95
C ARG A 1031 49.55 -20.53 57.52
N THR A 1032 50.74 -20.46 56.94
CA THR A 1032 50.91 -20.06 55.53
C THR A 1032 50.38 -21.11 54.55
N VAL A 1033 50.51 -22.41 54.86
CA VAL A 1033 49.88 -23.47 54.05
C VAL A 1033 48.36 -23.38 54.07
N GLU A 1034 47.75 -23.11 55.22
CA GLU A 1034 46.30 -22.89 55.32
C GLU A 1034 45.84 -21.69 54.49
N ARG A 1035 46.65 -20.63 54.41
CA ARG A 1035 46.38 -19.47 53.53
C ARG A 1035 46.52 -19.83 52.05
N ILE A 1036 47.53 -20.60 51.67
CA ILE A 1036 47.69 -21.10 50.28
C ILE A 1036 46.47 -21.91 49.85
N ILE A 1037 45.99 -22.83 50.70
CA ILE A 1037 44.81 -23.66 50.40
C ILE A 1037 43.57 -22.77 50.23
N ARG A 1038 43.40 -21.76 51.09
CA ARG A 1038 42.29 -20.80 51.01
C ARG A 1038 42.34 -19.99 49.73
N ASP A 1039 43.49 -19.41 49.41
CA ASP A 1039 43.66 -18.55 48.23
C ASP A 1039 43.53 -19.38 46.93
N ALA A 1040 44.03 -20.63 46.92
CA ALA A 1040 43.86 -21.56 45.79
C ALA A 1040 42.39 -21.95 45.57
N ASN A 1041 41.64 -22.24 46.64
CA ASN A 1041 40.20 -22.48 46.55
C ASN A 1041 39.45 -21.23 46.07
N SER A 1042 39.86 -20.05 46.55
CA SER A 1042 39.29 -18.78 46.10
C SER A 1042 39.54 -18.53 44.60
N ALA A 1043 40.73 -18.89 44.08
CA ALA A 1043 41.02 -18.85 42.65
C ALA A 1043 40.15 -19.83 41.85
N ALA A 1044 39.98 -21.06 42.37
CA ALA A 1044 39.10 -22.06 41.76
C ALA A 1044 37.63 -21.61 41.71
N ASP A 1045 37.16 -20.93 42.76
CA ASP A 1045 35.82 -20.35 42.82
C ASP A 1045 35.63 -19.21 41.80
N VAL A 1046 36.63 -18.34 41.63
CA VAL A 1046 36.64 -17.30 40.58
C VAL A 1046 36.53 -17.96 39.20
N VAL A 1047 37.35 -18.97 38.93
CA VAL A 1047 37.31 -19.72 37.66
C VAL A 1047 35.97 -20.45 37.45
N SER A 1048 35.37 -20.99 38.51
CA SER A 1048 34.05 -21.63 38.46
C SER A 1048 32.95 -20.62 38.12
N ARG A 1049 32.96 -19.42 38.73
CA ARG A 1049 32.03 -18.33 38.41
C ARG A 1049 32.18 -17.83 36.98
N ILE A 1050 33.41 -17.69 36.51
CA ILE A 1050 33.73 -17.37 35.11
C ILE A 1050 33.18 -18.46 34.18
N ARG A 1051 33.44 -19.74 34.47
CA ARG A 1051 32.98 -20.86 33.64
C ARG A 1051 31.45 -20.98 33.60
N ALA A 1052 30.76 -20.63 34.68
CA ALA A 1052 29.30 -20.60 34.75
C ALA A 1052 28.70 -19.53 33.83
N LEU A 1053 29.35 -18.37 33.65
CA LEU A 1053 28.93 -17.34 32.69
C LEU A 1053 28.98 -17.83 31.22
N PHE A 1054 29.83 -18.82 30.92
CA PHE A 1054 30.08 -19.27 29.55
C PHE A 1054 29.36 -20.55 29.14
N LYS A 1055 28.67 -21.25 30.06
CA LYS A 1055 28.05 -22.53 29.77
C LYS A 1055 26.61 -22.36 29.28
N GLN A 1056 26.43 -22.17 27.98
CA GLN A 1056 25.15 -22.43 27.32
C GLN A 1056 24.97 -23.94 27.13
N SER A 1057 23.92 -24.51 27.71
CA SER A 1057 23.46 -25.86 27.37
C SER A 1057 21.94 -25.82 27.38
N ALA A 1058 21.36 -25.49 26.22
CA ALA A 1058 19.91 -25.53 26.03
C ALA A 1058 19.34 -26.96 26.22
N ASP A 1059 20.17 -28.00 26.12
CA ASP A 1059 19.78 -29.42 26.09
C ASP A 1059 19.65 -30.13 27.46
N ARG A 1060 19.56 -29.42 28.58
CA ARG A 1060 19.59 -30.07 29.91
C ARG A 1060 18.50 -29.67 30.90
N ARG A 1061 17.39 -29.09 30.43
CA ARG A 1061 16.23 -28.82 31.29
C ARG A 1061 15.51 -30.11 31.63
N VAL A 1062 15.28 -30.35 32.91
CA VAL A 1062 14.55 -31.52 33.42
C VAL A 1062 13.27 -31.01 34.08
N HIS A 1063 12.14 -31.67 33.81
CA HIS A 1063 10.89 -31.41 34.52
C HIS A 1063 11.02 -31.97 35.94
N THR A 1064 11.14 -31.09 36.94
CA THR A 1064 11.26 -31.48 38.35
C THR A 1064 10.47 -30.51 39.23
N THR A 1065 10.20 -30.90 40.47
CA THR A 1065 9.59 -30.00 41.46
C THR A 1065 10.66 -29.09 42.06
N LEU A 1066 10.30 -27.84 42.35
CA LEU A 1066 11.24 -26.87 42.91
C LEU A 1066 11.59 -27.17 44.38
N SER A 1067 10.74 -27.91 45.08
CA SER A 1067 10.92 -28.30 46.49
C SER A 1067 12.28 -28.95 46.77
N GLY A 1068 12.65 -29.98 46.00
CA GLY A 1068 13.91 -30.69 46.18
C GLY A 1068 15.15 -29.82 45.92
N VAL A 1069 15.06 -28.86 45.00
CA VAL A 1069 16.18 -27.94 44.69
C VAL A 1069 16.39 -26.94 45.82
N VAL A 1070 15.30 -26.47 46.43
CA VAL A 1070 15.33 -25.56 47.59
C VAL A 1070 15.89 -26.27 48.83
N ASP A 1071 15.48 -27.51 49.09
CA ASP A 1071 16.01 -28.32 50.19
C ASP A 1071 17.52 -28.55 50.07
N GLU A 1072 18.01 -28.81 48.86
CA GLU A 1072 19.45 -28.96 48.63
C GLU A 1072 20.22 -27.66 48.82
N ALA A 1073 19.70 -26.54 48.30
CA ALA A 1073 20.32 -25.23 48.50
C ALA A 1073 20.39 -24.88 50.00
N ARG A 1074 19.34 -25.19 50.78
CA ARG A 1074 19.34 -25.06 52.24
C ARG A 1074 20.42 -25.91 52.88
N ASN A 1075 20.51 -27.20 52.52
CA ASN A 1075 21.52 -28.11 53.08
C ASN A 1075 22.95 -27.65 52.80
N LEU A 1076 23.21 -27.12 51.60
CA LEU A 1076 24.52 -26.58 51.24
C LEU A 1076 24.87 -25.32 52.04
N MET A 1077 23.88 -24.49 52.37
CA MET A 1077 24.06 -23.26 53.14
C MET A 1077 23.95 -23.45 54.67
N ALA A 1078 23.61 -24.66 55.14
CA ALA A 1078 23.36 -24.94 56.55
C ALA A 1078 24.59 -24.68 57.45
N ASP A 1079 25.77 -25.13 57.03
CA ASP A 1079 27.02 -24.94 57.77
C ASP A 1079 27.41 -23.45 57.85
N GLU A 1080 27.22 -22.71 56.76
CA GLU A 1080 27.53 -21.27 56.72
C GLU A 1080 26.53 -20.46 57.54
N ALA A 1081 25.24 -20.77 57.44
CA ALA A 1081 24.19 -20.17 58.26
C ALA A 1081 24.43 -20.44 59.75
N ALA A 1082 24.79 -21.67 60.12
CA ALA A 1082 25.11 -22.05 61.50
C ALA A 1082 26.33 -21.28 62.04
N ARG A 1083 27.40 -21.15 61.24
CA ARG A 1083 28.60 -20.36 61.62
C ARG A 1083 28.27 -18.89 61.91
N ARG A 1084 27.32 -18.31 61.18
CA ARG A 1084 26.91 -16.90 61.33
C ARG A 1084 25.66 -16.70 62.20
N ARG A 1085 25.18 -17.77 62.86
CA ARG A 1085 23.99 -17.80 63.72
C ARG A 1085 22.72 -17.30 63.03
N VAL A 1086 22.55 -17.65 61.75
CA VAL A 1086 21.36 -17.34 60.96
C VAL A 1086 20.43 -18.54 60.96
N ARG A 1087 19.14 -18.34 61.28
CA ARG A 1087 18.10 -19.37 61.16
C ARG A 1087 17.48 -19.32 59.76
N ILE A 1088 17.30 -20.47 59.12
CA ILE A 1088 16.62 -20.56 57.81
C ILE A 1088 15.26 -21.24 58.03
N ASP A 1089 14.18 -20.49 57.86
CA ASP A 1089 12.80 -20.96 57.96
C ASP A 1089 12.24 -21.19 56.55
N MET A 1090 11.48 -22.26 56.33
CA MET A 1090 10.93 -22.60 55.01
C MET A 1090 9.41 -22.81 55.05
N GLY A 1091 8.72 -22.20 54.10
CA GLY A 1091 7.29 -22.41 53.81
C GLY A 1091 7.10 -22.82 52.35
N ILE A 1092 7.07 -24.13 52.09
CA ILE A 1092 6.91 -24.70 50.75
C ILE A 1092 5.49 -25.26 50.61
N ASP A 1093 4.74 -24.83 49.60
CA ASP A 1093 3.42 -25.39 49.30
C ASP A 1093 3.52 -26.89 48.98
N GLY A 1094 2.60 -27.69 49.54
CA GLY A 1094 2.63 -29.14 49.41
C GLY A 1094 2.30 -29.69 48.01
N ASN A 1095 1.82 -28.87 47.08
CA ASN A 1095 1.36 -29.29 45.75
C ASN A 1095 1.93 -28.42 44.62
N LEU A 1096 3.26 -28.43 44.47
CA LEU A 1096 3.96 -27.65 43.45
C LEU A 1096 4.01 -28.40 42.09
N PRO A 1097 3.68 -27.74 40.97
CA PRO A 1097 3.77 -28.32 39.63
C PRO A 1097 5.22 -28.53 39.17
N LEU A 1098 5.40 -29.38 38.17
CA LEU A 1098 6.70 -29.62 37.53
C LEU A 1098 7.09 -28.41 36.68
N VAL A 1099 8.32 -27.93 36.83
CA VAL A 1099 8.90 -26.85 36.02
C VAL A 1099 10.10 -27.37 35.24
N ALA A 1100 10.25 -26.93 33.99
CA ALA A 1100 11.36 -27.31 33.12
C ALA A 1100 12.59 -26.47 33.44
N ILE A 1101 13.49 -27.00 34.29
CA ILE A 1101 14.64 -26.25 34.80
C ILE A 1101 15.97 -26.96 34.62
N ASP A 1102 17.04 -26.20 34.41
CA ASP A 1102 18.38 -26.68 34.73
C ASP A 1102 18.56 -26.62 36.26
N ARG A 1103 18.51 -27.80 36.88
CA ARG A 1103 18.61 -27.97 38.32
C ARG A 1103 19.85 -27.31 38.93
N VAL A 1104 20.99 -27.33 38.24
CA VAL A 1104 22.24 -26.75 38.74
C VAL A 1104 22.18 -25.23 38.71
N GLN A 1105 21.67 -24.66 37.63
CA GLN A 1105 21.55 -23.21 37.48
C GLN A 1105 20.55 -22.61 38.49
N ILE A 1106 19.39 -23.24 38.69
CA ILE A 1106 18.41 -22.77 39.69
C ILE A 1106 18.92 -22.96 41.13
N GLN A 1107 19.64 -24.05 41.42
CA GLN A 1107 20.32 -24.20 42.71
C GLN A 1107 21.35 -23.09 42.97
N GLN A 1108 22.08 -22.67 41.93
CA GLN A 1108 23.03 -21.56 42.03
C GLN A 1108 22.33 -20.21 42.31
N VAL A 1109 21.17 -19.96 41.69
CA VAL A 1109 20.33 -18.79 42.01
C VAL A 1109 19.96 -18.80 43.49
N LEU A 1110 19.41 -19.91 43.98
CA LEU A 1110 19.01 -20.06 45.38
C LEU A 1110 20.17 -19.84 46.35
N ILE A 1111 21.32 -20.48 46.12
CA ILE A 1111 22.52 -20.31 46.95
C ILE A 1111 23.00 -18.85 46.96
N ASN A 1112 23.02 -18.19 45.81
CA ASN A 1112 23.45 -16.80 45.72
C ASN A 1112 22.51 -15.84 46.47
N LEU A 1113 21.19 -16.05 46.36
CA LEU A 1113 20.19 -15.23 47.05
C LEU A 1113 20.24 -15.47 48.58
N ILE A 1114 20.33 -16.74 49.02
CA ILE A 1114 20.48 -17.10 50.44
C ILE A 1114 21.78 -16.51 51.01
N ARG A 1115 22.92 -16.68 50.34
CA ARG A 1115 24.21 -16.13 50.78
C ARG A 1115 24.18 -14.61 50.86
N ASN A 1116 23.56 -13.94 49.89
CA ASN A 1116 23.39 -12.49 49.93
C ASN A 1116 22.56 -12.04 51.14
N GLY A 1117 21.48 -12.76 51.48
CA GLY A 1117 20.69 -12.51 52.69
C GLY A 1117 21.49 -12.75 53.98
N ILE A 1118 22.28 -13.83 54.04
CA ILE A 1118 23.16 -14.14 55.19
C ILE A 1118 24.16 -12.99 55.40
N GLU A 1119 24.85 -12.56 54.34
CA GLU A 1119 25.84 -11.47 54.40
C GLU A 1119 25.22 -10.12 54.75
N ALA A 1120 24.01 -9.82 54.25
CA ALA A 1120 23.31 -8.59 54.58
C ALA A 1120 22.99 -8.46 56.08
N MET A 1121 22.92 -9.59 56.79
CA MET A 1121 22.64 -9.65 58.23
C MET A 1121 23.90 -9.69 59.11
N ASP A 1122 25.12 -9.62 58.55
CA ASP A 1122 26.36 -9.69 59.33
C ASP A 1122 26.44 -8.61 60.43
N ALA A 1123 25.89 -7.42 60.16
CA ALA A 1123 25.87 -6.26 61.07
C ALA A 1123 24.71 -6.27 62.08
N VAL A 1124 23.76 -7.21 61.99
CA VAL A 1124 22.55 -7.25 62.83
C VAL A 1124 22.82 -8.06 64.12
N ALA A 1125 22.63 -7.48 65.30
CA ALA A 1125 22.98 -8.17 66.56
C ALA A 1125 22.01 -9.31 66.95
N ASP A 1126 20.71 -9.13 66.74
CA ASP A 1126 19.64 -10.08 67.14
C ASP A 1126 18.63 -10.30 66.00
N ASP A 1127 18.00 -11.49 65.96
CA ASP A 1127 16.93 -11.90 65.00
C ASP A 1127 17.40 -12.07 63.54
N ARG A 1128 18.42 -12.91 63.34
CA ARG A 1128 18.97 -13.24 62.02
C ARG A 1128 18.18 -14.41 61.39
N VAL A 1129 17.14 -14.10 60.64
CA VAL A 1129 16.27 -15.10 60.00
C VAL A 1129 16.22 -14.89 58.49
N ILE A 1130 16.42 -15.97 57.73
CA ILE A 1130 16.05 -16.05 56.31
C ILE A 1130 14.79 -16.88 56.19
N GLU A 1131 13.75 -16.32 55.58
CA GLU A 1131 12.52 -17.03 55.26
C GLU A 1131 12.48 -17.34 53.77
N ILE A 1132 12.29 -18.61 53.41
CA ILE A 1132 12.15 -19.06 52.03
C ILE A 1132 10.71 -19.54 51.82
N ARG A 1133 9.95 -18.87 50.94
CA ARG A 1133 8.59 -19.25 50.58
C ARG A 1133 8.51 -19.70 49.13
N VAL A 1134 7.84 -20.82 48.87
CA VAL A 1134 7.63 -21.34 47.51
C VAL A 1134 6.15 -21.62 47.31
N GLN A 1135 5.53 -20.91 46.38
CA GLN A 1135 4.09 -20.94 46.16
C GLN A 1135 3.72 -21.12 44.69
N HIS A 1136 2.61 -21.78 44.45
CA HIS A 1136 2.02 -21.88 43.12
C HIS A 1136 1.13 -20.67 42.82
N MET A 1137 1.41 -19.93 41.74
CA MET A 1137 0.63 -18.74 41.34
C MET A 1137 0.27 -18.80 39.84
N GLY A 1138 -0.96 -19.23 39.55
CA GLY A 1138 -1.49 -19.28 38.18
C GLY A 1138 -0.67 -20.21 37.28
N ASN A 1139 0.02 -19.65 36.29
CA ASN A 1139 0.87 -20.39 35.34
C ASN A 1139 2.36 -20.38 35.73
N ALA A 1140 2.71 -20.04 36.98
CA ALA A 1140 4.10 -19.98 37.43
C ALA A 1140 4.27 -20.44 38.88
N VAL A 1141 5.50 -20.85 39.22
CA VAL A 1141 5.95 -21.10 40.60
C VAL A 1141 6.74 -19.88 41.07
N ARG A 1142 6.30 -19.26 42.16
CA ARG A 1142 6.94 -18.10 42.80
C ARG A 1142 7.80 -18.55 43.97
N THR A 1143 9.03 -18.09 44.02
CA THR A 1143 9.98 -18.30 45.13
C THR A 1143 10.37 -16.96 45.72
N GLU A 1144 10.23 -16.83 47.04
CA GLU A 1144 10.57 -15.65 47.82
C GLU A 1144 11.68 -16.01 48.80
N ILE A 1145 12.73 -15.19 48.86
CA ILE A 1145 13.79 -15.28 49.87
C ILE A 1145 13.83 -13.94 50.59
N SER A 1146 13.40 -13.95 51.85
CA SER A 1146 13.27 -12.77 52.71
C SER A 1146 14.33 -12.79 53.81
N ASP A 1147 15.08 -11.70 53.97
CA ASP A 1147 16.01 -11.48 55.07
C ASP A 1147 15.51 -10.41 56.05
N HIS A 1148 16.04 -10.41 57.27
CA HIS A 1148 15.77 -9.41 58.32
C HIS A 1148 16.91 -8.39 58.48
N GLY A 1149 17.65 -8.12 57.41
CA GLY A 1149 18.75 -7.16 57.34
C GLY A 1149 18.31 -5.68 57.36
N PRO A 1150 19.22 -4.74 57.05
CA PRO A 1150 18.93 -3.30 57.05
C PRO A 1150 18.04 -2.83 55.87
N GLY A 1151 17.72 -3.71 54.91
CA GLY A 1151 16.92 -3.40 53.71
C GLY A 1151 17.76 -2.94 52.51
N ILE A 1152 17.09 -2.67 51.37
CA ILE A 1152 17.74 -2.32 50.09
C ILE A 1152 17.57 -0.84 49.78
N GLU A 1153 18.64 -0.07 49.56
CA GLU A 1153 18.52 1.35 49.18
C GLU A 1153 18.10 1.56 47.71
N PHE A 1154 18.66 0.78 46.78
CA PHE A 1154 18.50 0.93 45.32
C PHE A 1154 18.01 -0.37 44.64
N PRO A 1155 16.71 -0.71 44.77
CA PRO A 1155 16.18 -2.00 44.31
C PRO A 1155 16.21 -2.21 42.79
N GLU A 1156 16.21 -1.14 41.99
CA GLU A 1156 16.28 -1.27 40.52
C GLU A 1156 17.71 -1.46 40.01
N ARG A 1157 18.69 -0.79 40.64
CA ARG A 1157 20.09 -0.84 40.22
C ARG A 1157 20.86 -2.05 40.75
N MET A 1158 20.34 -2.74 41.77
CA MET A 1158 21.01 -3.92 42.36
C MET A 1158 21.20 -5.10 41.41
N PHE A 1159 20.48 -5.09 40.28
CA PHE A 1159 20.60 -6.10 39.22
C PHE A 1159 21.46 -5.63 38.04
N GLU A 1160 21.97 -4.38 38.05
CA GLU A 1160 22.94 -3.89 37.07
C GLU A 1160 24.29 -4.61 37.28
N PRO A 1161 24.95 -5.08 36.21
CA PRO A 1161 26.32 -5.60 36.31
C PRO A 1161 27.25 -4.57 36.95
N PHE A 1162 28.12 -5.01 37.87
CA PHE A 1162 29.08 -4.17 38.62
C PHE A 1162 28.49 -3.21 39.66
N PHE A 1163 27.17 -3.18 39.85
CA PHE A 1163 26.58 -2.42 40.94
C PHE A 1163 26.63 -3.22 42.24
N THR A 1164 27.24 -2.65 43.27
CA THR A 1164 27.43 -3.29 44.59
C THR A 1164 27.44 -2.25 45.69
N THR A 1165 26.83 -2.59 46.83
CA THR A 1165 26.91 -1.79 48.07
C THR A 1165 27.96 -2.34 49.04
N LYS A 1166 28.68 -3.41 48.67
CA LYS A 1166 29.67 -4.11 49.51
C LYS A 1166 31.09 -3.69 49.11
N GLU A 1167 31.94 -3.35 50.09
CA GLU A 1167 33.35 -2.94 49.86
C GLU A 1167 34.20 -3.95 49.06
N ASN A 1168 33.89 -5.26 49.16
CA ASN A 1168 34.62 -6.34 48.46
C ASN A 1168 33.75 -7.15 47.48
N GLY A 1169 32.56 -6.67 47.10
CA GLY A 1169 31.64 -7.39 46.22
C GLY A 1169 31.70 -6.88 44.78
N MET A 1170 31.86 -7.75 43.79
CA MET A 1170 31.93 -7.38 42.36
C MET A 1170 30.59 -6.93 41.74
N GLY A 1171 29.47 -6.98 42.47
CA GLY A 1171 28.14 -6.62 41.94
C GLY A 1171 27.56 -7.56 40.89
N MET A 1172 28.24 -8.64 40.53
CA MET A 1172 27.80 -9.54 39.45
C MET A 1172 26.79 -10.62 39.88
N GLY A 1173 26.72 -10.96 41.18
CA GLY A 1173 25.93 -12.10 41.65
C GLY A 1173 24.43 -12.01 41.37
N LEU A 1174 23.83 -10.83 41.57
CA LEU A 1174 22.39 -10.60 41.34
C LEU A 1174 22.05 -10.46 39.86
N ALA A 1175 22.94 -9.85 39.06
CA ALA A 1175 22.82 -9.80 37.60
C ALA A 1175 22.83 -11.21 36.98
N ILE A 1176 23.70 -12.11 37.48
CA ILE A 1176 23.73 -13.52 37.08
C ILE A 1176 22.43 -14.23 37.46
N CYS A 1177 21.90 -13.97 38.66
CA CYS A 1177 20.63 -14.56 39.08
C CYS A 1177 19.47 -14.13 38.16
N ARG A 1178 19.43 -12.84 37.77
CA ARG A 1178 18.43 -12.31 36.85
C ARG A 1178 18.52 -13.00 35.49
N SER A 1179 19.72 -13.09 34.93
CA SER A 1179 19.94 -13.74 33.62
C SER A 1179 19.55 -15.21 33.62
N ILE A 1180 19.90 -15.97 34.67
CA ILE A 1180 19.51 -17.38 34.79
C ILE A 1180 17.99 -17.52 34.86
N VAL A 1181 17.31 -16.71 35.66
CA VAL A 1181 15.84 -16.76 35.81
C VAL A 1181 15.15 -16.39 34.50
N GLU A 1182 15.60 -15.34 33.81
CA GLU A 1182 15.05 -14.91 32.52
C GLU A 1182 15.26 -15.94 31.41
N LEU A 1183 16.43 -16.62 31.39
CA LEU A 1183 16.68 -17.75 30.47
C LEU A 1183 15.68 -18.88 30.65
N HIS A 1184 15.15 -19.08 31.86
CA HIS A 1184 14.12 -20.08 32.16
C HIS A 1184 12.68 -19.56 31.92
N GLY A 1185 12.51 -18.42 31.24
CA GLY A 1185 11.20 -17.80 31.00
C GLY A 1185 10.60 -17.14 32.24
N GLY A 1186 11.41 -16.89 33.26
CA GLY A 1186 11.03 -16.33 34.55
C GLY A 1186 11.31 -14.84 34.70
N ARG A 1187 11.04 -14.29 35.88
CA ARG A 1187 11.38 -12.91 36.26
C ARG A 1187 11.95 -12.88 37.68
N LEU A 1188 12.97 -12.04 37.94
CA LEU A 1188 13.55 -11.78 39.28
C LEU A 1188 13.42 -10.28 39.62
N TRP A 1189 12.98 -9.96 40.84
CA TRP A 1189 12.91 -8.60 41.38
C TRP A 1189 13.11 -8.59 42.91
N ALA A 1190 13.12 -7.41 43.52
CA ALA A 1190 13.28 -7.24 44.96
C ALA A 1190 12.22 -6.28 45.54
N GLU A 1191 11.81 -6.55 46.78
CA GLU A 1191 10.86 -5.75 47.56
C GLU A 1191 11.46 -5.39 48.93
N LYS A 1192 11.06 -4.24 49.48
CA LYS A 1192 11.46 -3.80 50.82
C LYS A 1192 10.51 -4.37 51.87
N ASN A 1193 11.06 -4.97 52.93
CA ASN A 1193 10.26 -5.45 54.06
C ASN A 1193 10.02 -4.31 55.07
N ASN A 1194 8.81 -4.22 55.62
CA ASN A 1194 8.47 -3.33 56.73
C ASN A 1194 8.29 -4.16 58.01
N PRO A 1195 9.01 -3.91 59.12
CA PRO A 1195 9.83 -2.72 59.42
C PRO A 1195 11.33 -2.80 59.04
N ARG A 1196 11.88 -3.96 58.65
CA ARG A 1196 13.29 -4.13 58.22
C ARG A 1196 13.46 -5.32 57.27
N GLY A 1197 14.51 -5.30 56.43
CA GLY A 1197 14.89 -6.42 55.57
C GLY A 1197 14.53 -6.26 54.09
N ALA A 1198 14.78 -7.31 53.33
CA ALA A 1198 14.50 -7.36 51.90
C ALA A 1198 13.98 -8.72 51.46
N THR A 1199 13.06 -8.71 50.49
CA THR A 1199 12.55 -9.93 49.86
C THR A 1199 12.95 -9.96 48.39
N LEU A 1200 13.73 -10.97 48.00
CA LEU A 1200 14.10 -11.27 46.62
C LEU A 1200 13.13 -12.32 46.07
N ILE A 1201 12.49 -12.01 44.95
CA ILE A 1201 11.38 -12.82 44.42
C ILE A 1201 11.69 -13.21 42.98
N PHE A 1202 11.59 -14.50 42.67
CA PHE A 1202 11.60 -14.96 41.29
C PHE A 1202 10.45 -15.92 40.94
N THR A 1203 10.04 -15.88 39.67
CA THR A 1203 8.99 -16.75 39.12
C THR A 1203 9.56 -17.67 38.03
N LEU A 1204 9.04 -18.89 37.92
CA LEU A 1204 9.35 -19.85 36.85
C LEU A 1204 8.05 -20.37 36.22
N PRO A 1205 7.90 -20.36 34.88
CA PRO A 1205 6.68 -20.78 34.21
C PRO A 1205 6.45 -22.30 34.27
N ILE A 1206 5.18 -22.70 34.29
CA ILE A 1206 4.75 -24.10 34.19
C ILE A 1206 4.54 -24.39 32.71
N GLU A 1207 5.41 -25.19 32.09
CA GLU A 1207 5.20 -25.62 30.71
C GLU A 1207 4.03 -26.62 30.63
N THR A 1208 2.89 -26.17 30.11
CA THR A 1208 1.83 -27.05 29.63
C THR A 1208 2.34 -27.82 28.42
N LYS A 1209 2.42 -29.14 28.53
CA LYS A 1209 2.56 -30.04 27.37
C LYS A 1209 1.52 -29.61 26.33
N ALA A 1210 1.98 -29.15 25.17
CA ALA A 1210 1.15 -29.15 23.98
C ALA A 1210 0.69 -30.61 23.76
N ALA A 1211 -0.62 -30.82 23.67
CA ALA A 1211 -1.16 -32.13 23.30
C ALA A 1211 -0.64 -32.48 21.90
N PRO A 1212 -0.27 -33.76 21.67
CA PRO A 1212 0.34 -34.21 20.41
C PRO A 1212 -0.56 -34.03 19.20
#